data_AF-A0A952PZR3-F1
#
_entry.id   AF-A0A952PZR3-F1
#
_cell.length_a   1.000
_cell.length_b   1.000
_cell.length_c   1.000
_cell.angle_alpha   90.00
_cell.angle_beta   90.00
_cell.angle_gamma   90.00
#
_symmetry.space_group_name_H-M   'P 1'
#
loop_
_entity.id
_entity.type
_entity.pdbx_description
1 polymer ?
#
loop_
_entity_poly.entity_id
_entity_poly.type
_entity_poly.pdbx_seq_one_letter_code
_entity_poly.pdbx_strand_id
1 'polypeptide(L)'
;MRRWIFSLLMCILTAAAVLPTSQVRAVSGTISGTVFRDFNANGALDVQNPVAGVTAGDFGVPGITVTAFGPGGYTETQVTDVNGNYTFNSPTLLALPDNSEIRIEFTGIPAGFYTTVNGGTGGGVANTSVRFVRTTLANLTNIDFGVQIPGEYCQNNPDLATTCFVNGDPTQAGSTVAGIPSWVGFAYNSNGSVPAPPDYTIGTASQVGSLWGIAYQRTTNRVFAAAALHAGAGLGQGGTGTSNATGAIYVLNSGAGGPALFVNFDALATPIATRPAGFPDNAGRGLPGSPTATTTIVDSAAASVGSVGFGDIDVSEDQASLWAVNLFDQRLYKINIPPAGTLATNADITSFAIPNQCGTDTMHPWGLKPHNGKVYVGVICESLNVTPRAYIVELDALTGAATGAPTFPFFIDLSYSKGQINNGDPTPEANNWTWWQDPTVEPSGPQPILSDIEFDMDGSMVLGFLDRAAMARPRLGPGDTPDAPPKPAGGEILRLCSVAGGYQLENNGLCPNSPPGKLSYEPFAPALPAQGPGGGEFYFDNFSAAGVPNHQEIAIGGLALLPGSGEVVSSTFNPNNDQVFSGGVRHFDNITGETRYGYALYTTGTFTNNGYAFGKGVGIGDLELLCQMAPVEIGNRVWLDLNKDGIQTPEEPVIPGVTVELVDSVTGQVFTAVTDANGTYYFSNGPDLGLGNTSAVYNLPLVFGRQYTIRIPLNQVALLPYLPTLLDADGSANGDSRDSDGNPALIPGYVATVITLGAAGQNNHTYDFGFFDAPTPTPTNTSTPTDTPTSTATPTATNTPTDTPTSTPTSTDTPTNTLTPTATNTPTDTPTNTPTPTFTNTPTDTPTSTPTATDTPTNTPTPTFTDTPTDTPTSTPTSSLTVTPTETPTPTSTDTPTDTPTPTDTASPTVTASASPTETDTPTPTESETPTATGSPSETPTETPTGTIFTETPTPTPTGTLVTDTPTPTPTGTLSTLTPSPSSVPSNPTPNLQFADPRLDKSVDPALAVPGDIVTFTITASNIGTAPTGPVTVTDTLNEALDIISATTSQGTYTFSGRTFTFNIGVIQPGQVVTMTITCRLRPDAHPPFDVLNTASMNGQIATASLKVRSNRPSLPATGLPPAPSDSDVNLATAAFVLGIVLVALVLYRRRRTPQNS
;
A
#
# COMPACT_ATOMS: atom_id res chain seq x y z
N MET A 1 -92.37 28.57 9.83
CA MET A 1 -90.95 28.43 9.45
C MET A 1 -90.34 27.23 10.18
N ARG A 2 -89.90 26.15 9.50
CA ARG A 2 -89.33 24.96 10.18
C ARG A 2 -88.24 24.18 9.39
N ARG A 3 -87.66 24.79 8.35
CA ARG A 3 -86.60 24.19 7.51
C ARG A 3 -85.27 24.96 7.46
N TRP A 4 -85.24 26.22 7.92
CA TRP A 4 -84.01 27.05 7.93
C TRP A 4 -83.10 26.81 9.15
N ILE A 5 -83.59 26.14 10.21
CA ILE A 5 -82.81 25.88 11.44
C ILE A 5 -81.94 24.63 11.29
N PHE A 6 -82.37 23.62 10.53
CA PHE A 6 -81.62 22.37 10.35
C PHE A 6 -80.35 22.52 9.52
N SER A 7 -80.36 23.37 8.48
CA SER A 7 -79.17 23.58 7.64
C SER A 7 -78.03 24.32 8.36
N LEU A 8 -78.33 25.18 9.34
CA LEU A 8 -77.30 25.94 10.05
C LEU A 8 -76.58 25.09 11.11
N LEU A 9 -77.32 24.22 11.82
CA LEU A 9 -76.76 23.37 12.86
C LEU A 9 -75.80 22.30 12.30
N MET A 10 -76.04 21.85 11.07
CA MET A 10 -75.24 20.80 10.41
C MET A 10 -73.87 21.30 9.92
N CYS A 11 -73.71 22.61 9.65
CA CYS A 11 -72.41 23.20 9.27
C CYS A 11 -71.48 23.47 10.46
N ILE A 12 -72.01 23.60 11.67
CA ILE A 12 -71.21 23.88 12.89
C ILE A 12 -70.61 22.58 13.45
N LEU A 13 -71.32 21.45 13.34
CA LEU A 13 -70.84 20.14 13.79
C LEU A 13 -69.74 19.52 12.90
N THR A 14 -69.52 20.04 11.69
CA THR A 14 -68.38 19.64 10.83
C THR A 14 -67.11 20.48 11.05
N ALA A 15 -67.14 21.49 11.94
CA ALA A 15 -66.02 22.41 12.17
C ALA A 15 -65.15 22.07 13.39
N ALA A 16 -65.44 20.96 14.09
CA ALA A 16 -64.81 20.60 15.38
C ALA A 16 -64.06 19.26 15.38
N ALA A 17 -63.83 18.66 14.21
CA ALA A 17 -63.23 17.32 14.07
C ALA A 17 -62.21 17.21 12.92
N VAL A 18 -61.53 18.30 12.59
CA VAL A 18 -60.29 18.28 11.80
C VAL A 18 -59.24 19.11 12.54
N LEU A 19 -58.60 18.49 13.53
CA LEU A 19 -57.21 18.82 13.78
C LEU A 19 -56.44 18.51 12.49
N PRO A 20 -55.49 19.35 12.06
CA PRO A 20 -54.56 18.95 11.02
C PRO A 20 -53.66 17.85 11.59
N THR A 21 -54.09 16.60 11.46
CA THR A 21 -53.15 15.47 11.49
C THR A 21 -52.19 15.72 10.33
N SER A 22 -50.99 16.18 10.65
CA SER A 22 -49.87 16.18 9.72
C SER A 22 -49.75 14.77 9.19
N GLN A 23 -50.10 14.57 7.92
CA GLN A 23 -49.74 13.34 7.24
C GLN A 23 -48.22 13.39 7.09
N VAL A 24 -47.52 12.77 8.04
CA VAL A 24 -46.12 12.37 7.88
C VAL A 24 -46.08 11.58 6.59
N ARG A 25 -45.49 12.19 5.56
CA ARG A 25 -45.54 11.68 4.19
C ARG A 25 -44.45 10.63 4.08
N ALA A 26 -44.78 9.44 4.57
CA ALA A 26 -43.90 8.28 4.66
C ALA A 26 -43.02 8.14 3.42
N VAL A 27 -41.73 8.01 3.68
CA VAL A 27 -40.67 7.89 2.69
C VAL A 27 -40.71 6.50 2.05
N SER A 28 -40.36 6.40 0.77
CA SER A 28 -40.35 5.14 0.01
C SER A 28 -38.94 4.80 -0.50
N GLY A 29 -37.95 4.82 0.41
CA GLY A 29 -36.54 4.64 0.10
C GLY A 29 -35.81 3.73 1.09
N THR A 30 -34.87 2.93 0.60
CA THR A 30 -33.95 2.12 1.42
C THR A 30 -32.66 2.87 1.74
N ILE A 31 -31.89 2.41 2.72
CA ILE A 31 -30.49 2.80 2.93
C ILE A 31 -29.62 1.55 2.77
N SER A 32 -28.56 1.61 1.96
CA SER A 32 -27.76 0.43 1.60
C SER A 32 -26.35 0.82 1.15
N GLY A 33 -25.39 -0.06 1.42
CA GLY A 33 -24.00 0.08 0.99
C GLY A 33 -23.21 -1.19 1.27
N THR A 34 -21.90 -1.09 1.08
CA THR A 34 -20.94 -2.19 1.16
C THR A 34 -19.86 -1.83 2.17
N VAL A 35 -19.45 -2.79 3.00
CA VAL A 35 -18.17 -2.72 3.73
C VAL A 35 -17.14 -3.52 2.95
N PHE A 36 -15.98 -2.93 2.64
CA PHE A 36 -15.05 -3.50 1.66
C PHE A 36 -13.57 -3.44 2.09
N ARG A 37 -12.77 -4.34 1.51
CA ARG A 37 -11.32 -4.44 1.66
C ARG A 37 -10.64 -3.50 0.68
N ASP A 38 -10.35 -2.28 1.13
CA ASP A 38 -9.53 -1.35 0.36
C ASP A 38 -8.05 -1.80 0.43
N PHE A 39 -7.44 -2.04 -0.74
CA PHE A 39 -6.03 -2.44 -0.88
C PHE A 39 -5.10 -1.30 -1.30
N ASN A 40 -5.62 -0.25 -1.93
CA ASN A 40 -4.82 0.82 -2.52
C ASN A 40 -4.89 2.13 -1.73
N ALA A 41 -5.64 2.13 -0.61
CA ALA A 41 -5.99 3.25 0.24
C ALA A 41 -6.42 4.49 -0.56
N ASN A 42 -7.24 4.31 -1.60
CA ASN A 42 -7.89 5.42 -2.31
C ASN A 42 -9.22 5.83 -1.66
N GLY A 43 -9.77 5.03 -0.74
CA GLY A 43 -11.05 5.27 -0.12
C GLY A 43 -12.23 5.19 -1.08
N ALA A 44 -12.19 4.37 -2.11
CA ALA A 44 -13.25 4.16 -3.09
C ALA A 44 -13.45 2.66 -3.35
N LEU A 45 -14.70 2.22 -3.52
CA LEU A 45 -15.02 0.83 -3.77
C LEU A 45 -14.70 0.49 -5.24
N ASP A 46 -13.47 0.01 -5.47
CA ASP A 46 -12.99 -0.37 -6.80
C ASP A 46 -13.66 -1.68 -7.23
N VAL A 47 -14.77 -1.57 -7.97
CA VAL A 47 -15.51 -2.73 -8.50
C VAL A 47 -14.94 -3.28 -9.82
N GLN A 48 -14.11 -2.50 -10.53
CA GLN A 48 -13.57 -2.83 -11.85
C GLN A 48 -12.28 -2.05 -12.16
N ASN A 49 -11.10 -2.68 -12.08
CA ASN A 49 -9.91 -2.14 -12.74
C ASN A 49 -9.94 -2.51 -14.26
N PRO A 50 -10.00 -1.55 -15.20
CA PRO A 50 -10.40 -1.82 -16.59
C PRO A 50 -9.27 -2.35 -17.51
N VAL A 51 -8.78 -3.57 -17.22
CA VAL A 51 -8.09 -4.42 -18.21
C VAL A 51 -9.01 -5.62 -18.51
N ALA A 52 -9.14 -5.99 -19.79
CA ALA A 52 -10.25 -6.81 -20.26
C ALA A 52 -10.13 -8.30 -19.83
N GLY A 53 -11.09 -8.78 -19.04
CA GLY A 53 -11.16 -10.18 -18.60
C GLY A 53 -12.21 -10.38 -17.52
N VAL A 54 -11.76 -10.51 -16.28
CA VAL A 54 -12.59 -10.80 -15.10
C VAL A 54 -12.35 -9.79 -13.98
N THR A 55 -13.33 -9.67 -13.09
CA THR A 55 -13.39 -8.70 -11.98
C THR A 55 -12.24 -8.87 -11.00
N ALA A 56 -11.52 -7.78 -10.78
CA ALA A 56 -10.61 -7.59 -9.67
C ALA A 56 -10.75 -6.16 -9.14
N GLY A 57 -10.47 -5.99 -7.85
CA GLY A 57 -10.95 -4.88 -7.04
C GLY A 57 -11.27 -5.32 -5.61
N ASP A 58 -11.93 -4.47 -4.84
CA ASP A 58 -12.09 -4.65 -3.40
C ASP A 58 -13.11 -5.74 -3.03
N PHE A 59 -12.77 -6.58 -2.05
CA PHE A 59 -13.65 -7.65 -1.57
C PHE A 59 -14.56 -7.18 -0.44
N GLY A 60 -15.82 -7.59 -0.46
CA GLY A 60 -16.75 -7.30 0.63
C GLY A 60 -16.35 -7.99 1.95
N VAL A 61 -16.55 -7.29 3.08
CA VAL A 61 -16.18 -7.76 4.42
C VAL A 61 -17.44 -8.22 5.18
N PRO A 62 -17.62 -9.53 5.43
CA PRO A 62 -18.77 -10.06 6.16
C PRO A 62 -18.67 -9.82 7.68
N GLY A 63 -19.82 -9.88 8.35
CA GLY A 63 -19.89 -9.89 9.82
C GLY A 63 -19.79 -8.53 10.51
N ILE A 64 -19.57 -7.45 9.76
CA ILE A 64 -19.52 -6.08 10.29
C ILE A 64 -20.92 -5.66 10.73
N THR A 65 -21.03 -5.15 11.96
CA THR A 65 -22.30 -4.71 12.54
C THR A 65 -22.54 -3.24 12.20
N VAL A 66 -23.58 -2.98 11.41
CA VAL A 66 -23.95 -1.65 10.93
C VAL A 66 -25.21 -1.19 11.65
N THR A 67 -25.16 -0.07 12.38
CA THR A 67 -26.31 0.45 13.14
C THR A 67 -26.66 1.88 12.73
N ALA A 68 -27.92 2.10 12.34
CA ALA A 68 -28.47 3.40 11.96
C ALA A 68 -29.31 3.98 13.10
N PHE A 69 -28.97 5.20 13.54
CA PHE A 69 -29.64 5.97 14.59
C PHE A 69 -30.35 7.20 13.99
N GLY A 70 -31.46 7.64 14.58
CA GLY A 70 -32.21 8.79 14.06
C GLY A 70 -33.34 9.31 14.97
N PRO A 71 -34.16 10.25 14.46
CA PRO A 71 -35.07 11.05 15.26
C PRO A 71 -36.07 10.26 16.12
N GLY A 72 -36.24 10.73 17.35
CA GLY A 72 -37.17 10.13 18.31
C GLY A 72 -36.70 8.81 18.93
N GLY A 73 -35.40 8.51 18.85
CA GLY A 73 -34.84 7.23 19.31
C GLY A 73 -35.05 6.10 18.31
N TYR A 74 -35.03 6.42 17.01
CA TYR A 74 -34.98 5.41 15.96
C TYR A 74 -33.63 4.68 16.02
N THR A 75 -33.66 3.34 15.92
CA THR A 75 -32.45 2.51 15.82
C THR A 75 -32.79 1.24 15.01
N GLU A 76 -31.99 0.92 14.00
CA GLU A 76 -32.01 -0.35 13.27
C GLU A 76 -30.58 -0.87 13.11
N THR A 77 -30.36 -2.17 13.30
CA THR A 77 -29.05 -2.83 13.16
C THR A 77 -29.12 -3.92 12.10
N GLN A 78 -28.09 -3.99 11.26
CA GLN A 78 -27.86 -5.02 10.26
C GLN A 78 -26.44 -5.59 10.43
N VAL A 79 -26.16 -6.73 9.79
CA VAL A 79 -24.82 -7.32 9.71
C VAL A 79 -24.49 -7.56 8.24
N THR A 80 -23.27 -7.28 7.81
CA THR A 80 -22.87 -7.43 6.41
C THR A 80 -22.87 -8.88 5.94
N ASP A 81 -23.33 -9.09 4.70
CA ASP A 81 -23.36 -10.40 4.05
C ASP A 81 -21.98 -10.86 3.56
N VAL A 82 -21.91 -12.06 2.95
CA VAL A 82 -20.66 -12.64 2.40
C VAL A 82 -19.96 -11.75 1.37
N ASN A 83 -20.69 -10.81 0.75
CA ASN A 83 -20.19 -9.84 -0.22
C ASN A 83 -20.11 -8.43 0.38
N GLY A 84 -20.09 -8.29 1.72
CA GLY A 84 -19.98 -7.02 2.43
C GLY A 84 -21.24 -6.14 2.43
N ASN A 85 -22.35 -6.57 1.83
CA ASN A 85 -23.54 -5.72 1.66
C ASN A 85 -24.37 -5.63 2.94
N TYR A 86 -24.98 -4.48 3.17
CA TYR A 86 -26.05 -4.29 4.14
C TYR A 86 -27.21 -3.47 3.54
N THR A 87 -28.42 -3.60 4.10
CA THR A 87 -29.59 -2.80 3.69
C THR A 87 -30.56 -2.62 4.84
N PHE A 88 -30.85 -1.36 5.18
CA PHE A 88 -31.98 -0.97 6.02
C PHE A 88 -33.21 -0.70 5.14
N ASN A 89 -34.32 -1.34 5.45
CA ASN A 89 -35.58 -1.22 4.69
C ASN A 89 -36.85 -1.32 5.56
N SER A 90 -36.72 -1.14 6.89
CA SER A 90 -37.82 -1.36 7.81
C SER A 90 -39.00 -0.38 7.59
N PRO A 91 -40.25 -0.80 7.91
CA PRO A 91 -41.39 0.11 7.95
C PRO A 91 -41.20 1.30 8.91
N THR A 92 -40.31 1.17 9.89
CA THR A 92 -39.89 2.22 10.82
C THR A 92 -39.00 3.28 10.17
N LEU A 93 -38.02 2.88 9.36
CA LEU A 93 -37.21 3.79 8.54
C LEU A 93 -38.10 4.58 7.56
N LEU A 94 -38.99 3.86 6.87
CA LEU A 94 -39.95 4.41 5.91
C LEU A 94 -40.99 5.36 6.56
N ALA A 95 -41.17 5.28 7.88
CA ALA A 95 -42.09 6.16 8.63
C ALA A 95 -41.44 7.49 9.07
N LEU A 96 -40.13 7.66 8.91
CA LEU A 96 -39.45 8.91 9.25
C LEU A 96 -39.85 10.06 8.28
N PRO A 97 -39.81 11.32 8.74
CA PRO A 97 -39.95 12.49 7.86
C PRO A 97 -38.89 12.55 6.75
N ASP A 98 -39.28 13.06 5.58
CA ASP A 98 -38.35 13.42 4.49
C ASP A 98 -37.32 14.46 4.99
N ASN A 99 -36.04 14.27 4.65
CA ASN A 99 -34.89 15.02 5.17
C ASN A 99 -34.64 14.86 6.70
N SER A 100 -35.11 13.79 7.34
CA SER A 100 -34.55 13.36 8.64
C SER A 100 -33.11 12.86 8.46
N GLU A 101 -32.20 13.36 9.29
CA GLU A 101 -30.79 12.94 9.35
C GLU A 101 -30.63 11.64 10.16
N ILE A 102 -29.70 10.80 9.72
CA ILE A 102 -29.44 9.44 10.22
C ILE A 102 -27.93 9.30 10.41
N ARG A 103 -27.49 8.93 11.60
CA ARG A 103 -26.09 8.61 11.90
C ARG A 103 -25.91 7.09 11.81
N ILE A 104 -24.95 6.63 11.03
CA ILE A 104 -24.69 5.21 10.75
C ILE A 104 -23.30 4.86 11.29
N GLU A 105 -23.25 3.93 12.24
CA GLU A 105 -22.01 3.38 12.81
C GLU A 105 -21.65 2.04 12.16
N PHE A 106 -20.36 1.85 11.88
CA PHE A 106 -19.76 0.57 11.50
C PHE A 106 -18.93 0.05 12.67
N THR A 107 -19.29 -1.13 13.19
CA THR A 107 -18.77 -1.69 14.45
C THR A 107 -18.47 -3.18 14.32
N GLY A 108 -17.64 -3.73 15.23
CA GLY A 108 -17.19 -5.12 15.13
C GLY A 108 -16.15 -5.35 14.03
N ILE A 109 -15.36 -4.32 13.70
CA ILE A 109 -14.22 -4.40 12.78
C ILE A 109 -13.22 -5.45 13.33
N PRO A 110 -12.75 -6.42 12.51
CA PRO A 110 -11.82 -7.45 12.97
C PRO A 110 -10.47 -6.89 13.45
N ALA A 111 -9.83 -7.59 14.39
CA ALA A 111 -8.49 -7.22 14.85
C ALA A 111 -7.48 -7.25 13.68
N GLY A 112 -6.66 -6.21 13.56
CA GLY A 112 -5.71 -6.02 12.45
C GLY A 112 -6.27 -5.26 11.25
N PHE A 113 -7.59 -5.04 11.18
CA PHE A 113 -8.24 -4.18 10.20
C PHE A 113 -8.38 -2.77 10.79
N TYR A 114 -8.21 -1.75 9.95
CA TYR A 114 -8.38 -0.33 10.31
C TYR A 114 -9.29 0.34 9.27
N THR A 115 -9.83 1.54 9.56
CA THR A 115 -10.54 2.31 8.53
C THR A 115 -9.57 2.62 7.38
N THR A 116 -10.04 2.61 6.13
CA THR A 116 -9.26 3.22 5.03
C THR A 116 -9.36 4.74 5.08
N VAL A 117 -8.63 5.45 4.21
CA VAL A 117 -8.68 6.93 4.14
C VAL A 117 -10.02 7.41 3.59
N ASN A 118 -10.41 8.64 3.89
CA ASN A 118 -11.60 9.24 3.32
C ASN A 118 -11.36 9.69 1.87
N GLY A 119 -11.87 8.92 0.90
CA GLY A 119 -11.77 9.21 -0.54
C GLY A 119 -12.60 10.41 -1.03
N GLY A 120 -13.21 11.18 -0.12
CA GLY A 120 -13.84 12.47 -0.42
C GLY A 120 -15.36 12.41 -0.70
N THR A 121 -15.84 13.19 -1.67
CA THR A 121 -17.27 13.46 -1.87
C THR A 121 -17.86 12.76 -3.09
N GLY A 122 -17.84 11.42 -3.09
CA GLY A 122 -18.38 10.56 -4.15
C GLY A 122 -19.45 9.56 -3.69
N GLY A 123 -20.34 9.17 -4.59
CA GLY A 123 -21.31 8.09 -4.37
C GLY A 123 -20.70 6.73 -4.72
N GLY A 124 -19.92 6.17 -3.80
CA GLY A 124 -19.08 4.96 -3.99
C GLY A 124 -17.75 5.03 -3.25
N VAL A 125 -17.67 5.90 -2.24
CA VAL A 125 -16.46 6.29 -1.52
C VAL A 125 -16.56 5.76 -0.09
N ALA A 126 -15.47 5.25 0.46
CA ALA A 126 -15.33 5.03 1.88
C ALA A 126 -15.31 6.37 2.62
N ASN A 127 -16.29 6.59 3.48
CA ASN A 127 -16.18 7.57 4.54
C ASN A 127 -15.60 6.87 5.79
N THR A 128 -15.49 7.62 6.89
CA THR A 128 -15.13 7.09 8.22
C THR A 128 -16.14 6.06 8.74
N SER A 129 -15.82 5.41 9.87
CA SER A 129 -16.72 4.47 10.58
C SER A 129 -18.03 5.09 11.10
N VAL A 130 -18.22 6.41 10.92
CA VAL A 130 -19.42 7.16 11.29
C VAL A 130 -19.90 8.01 10.11
N ARG A 131 -20.94 7.55 9.40
CA ARG A 131 -21.58 8.29 8.30
C ARG A 131 -22.80 9.06 8.78
N PHE A 132 -23.03 10.23 8.20
CA PHE A 132 -24.30 10.95 8.30
C PHE A 132 -24.99 10.97 6.93
N VAL A 133 -26.27 10.62 6.88
CA VAL A 133 -27.09 10.65 5.65
C VAL A 133 -28.45 11.25 5.95
N ARG A 134 -29.10 11.87 4.96
CA ARG A 134 -30.48 12.36 5.11
C ARG A 134 -31.45 11.54 4.28
N THR A 135 -32.48 11.01 4.92
CA THR A 135 -33.60 10.31 4.29
C THR A 135 -34.20 11.15 3.15
N THR A 136 -34.51 10.51 2.02
CA THR A 136 -35.19 11.15 0.88
C THR A 136 -36.23 10.20 0.30
N LEU A 137 -37.15 10.71 -0.52
CA LEU A 137 -38.09 9.91 -1.32
C LEU A 137 -37.43 8.90 -2.31
N ALA A 138 -36.10 8.87 -2.43
CA ALA A 138 -35.34 7.89 -3.21
C ALA A 138 -34.46 7.01 -2.32
N ASN A 139 -34.07 5.83 -2.83
CA ASN A 139 -33.09 4.96 -2.17
C ASN A 139 -31.74 5.68 -2.02
N LEU A 140 -31.13 5.55 -0.85
CA LEU A 140 -29.75 5.92 -0.58
C LEU A 140 -28.88 4.67 -0.76
N THR A 141 -28.22 4.56 -1.90
CA THR A 141 -27.23 3.52 -2.18
C THR A 141 -25.81 4.09 -2.03
N ASN A 142 -24.81 3.22 -2.09
CA ASN A 142 -23.40 3.60 -2.07
C ASN A 142 -23.00 4.32 -0.77
N ILE A 143 -23.59 3.87 0.35
CA ILE A 143 -23.28 4.33 1.71
C ILE A 143 -22.15 3.45 2.26
N ASP A 144 -21.03 3.48 1.54
CA ASP A 144 -19.96 2.49 1.66
C ASP A 144 -18.91 2.87 2.71
N PHE A 145 -18.19 1.87 3.20
CA PHE A 145 -17.18 1.98 4.26
C PHE A 145 -16.01 1.03 3.96
N GLY A 146 -14.81 1.57 3.80
CA GLY A 146 -13.62 0.78 3.46
C GLY A 146 -12.76 0.49 4.69
N VAL A 147 -12.18 -0.71 4.73
CA VAL A 147 -11.23 -1.14 5.76
C VAL A 147 -10.00 -1.80 5.15
N GLN A 148 -8.82 -1.42 5.65
CA GLN A 148 -7.52 -1.87 5.16
C GLN A 148 -6.80 -2.73 6.20
N ILE A 149 -5.94 -3.64 5.72
CA ILE A 149 -4.91 -4.32 6.52
C ILE A 149 -3.56 -3.72 6.11
N PRO A 150 -2.78 -3.08 7.01
CA PRO A 150 -1.61 -2.29 6.61
C PRO A 150 -0.48 -3.06 5.88
N GLY A 151 -0.40 -4.38 6.06
CA GLY A 151 0.56 -5.23 5.33
C GLY A 151 0.11 -5.60 3.91
N GLU A 152 -1.19 -5.61 3.64
CA GLU A 152 -1.77 -5.92 2.33
C GLU A 152 -1.89 -4.68 1.43
N TYR A 153 -1.63 -3.48 1.96
CA TYR A 153 -1.67 -2.25 1.17
C TYR A 153 -0.60 -2.24 0.07
N CYS A 154 -1.00 -1.77 -1.12
CA CYS A 154 -0.09 -1.39 -2.18
C CYS A 154 -0.72 -0.32 -3.09
N GLN A 155 0.06 0.69 -3.50
CA GLN A 155 -0.41 1.69 -4.46
C GLN A 155 -0.79 1.05 -5.82
N ASN A 156 -1.79 1.60 -6.52
CA ASN A 156 -2.37 1.06 -7.78
C ASN A 156 -1.40 0.76 -8.94
N ASN A 157 -0.16 1.25 -8.88
CA ASN A 157 0.90 0.91 -9.83
C ASN A 157 2.25 1.02 -9.12
N PRO A 158 2.72 -0.03 -8.43
CA PRO A 158 4.06 -0.05 -7.85
C PRO A 158 5.11 -0.22 -8.94
N ASP A 159 6.38 -0.07 -8.57
CA ASP A 159 7.46 -0.64 -9.37
C ASP A 159 7.60 -2.12 -9.02
N LEU A 160 7.90 -2.94 -10.03
CA LEU A 160 8.45 -4.28 -9.88
C LEU A 160 9.98 -4.21 -9.92
N ALA A 161 10.64 -4.91 -9.01
CA ALA A 161 12.07 -5.20 -9.09
C ALA A 161 12.28 -6.62 -9.64
N THR A 162 13.33 -6.83 -10.45
CA THR A 162 13.74 -8.17 -10.90
C THR A 162 15.25 -8.30 -11.11
N THR A 163 15.75 -9.54 -11.07
CA THR A 163 17.15 -9.90 -11.32
C THR A 163 17.31 -10.40 -12.75
N CYS A 164 18.39 -9.98 -13.41
CA CYS A 164 18.76 -10.38 -14.77
C CYS A 164 20.08 -11.14 -14.73
N PHE A 165 20.10 -12.37 -15.24
CA PHE A 165 21.34 -13.11 -15.40
C PHE A 165 22.11 -12.59 -16.63
N VAL A 166 23.37 -12.25 -16.43
CA VAL A 166 24.25 -11.71 -17.49
C VAL A 166 25.37 -12.70 -17.78
N ASN A 167 25.52 -13.10 -19.05
CA ASN A 167 26.53 -14.06 -19.48
C ASN A 167 27.95 -13.47 -19.42
N GLY A 168 28.89 -14.22 -18.83
CA GLY A 168 30.31 -13.90 -18.71
C GLY A 168 30.77 -13.49 -17.30
N ASP A 169 32.06 -13.14 -17.17
CA ASP A 169 32.67 -12.66 -15.92
C ASP A 169 32.59 -11.13 -15.81
N PRO A 170 31.79 -10.56 -14.88
CA PRO A 170 31.74 -9.13 -14.66
C PRO A 170 32.92 -8.57 -13.85
N THR A 171 33.77 -9.43 -13.29
CA THR A 171 34.89 -9.08 -12.40
C THR A 171 36.25 -9.07 -13.09
N GLN A 172 36.37 -9.66 -14.29
CA GLN A 172 37.61 -9.62 -15.08
C GLN A 172 38.00 -8.17 -15.42
N ALA A 173 39.29 -7.85 -15.26
CA ALA A 173 39.82 -6.53 -15.60
C ALA A 173 39.60 -6.22 -17.09
N GLY A 174 38.87 -5.13 -17.38
CA GLY A 174 38.48 -4.75 -18.75
C GLY A 174 37.26 -5.49 -19.30
N SER A 175 36.52 -6.23 -18.47
CA SER A 175 35.29 -6.90 -18.87
C SER A 175 34.24 -5.95 -19.44
N THR A 176 33.62 -6.35 -20.54
CA THR A 176 32.45 -5.67 -21.12
C THR A 176 31.13 -6.09 -20.47
N VAL A 177 31.14 -7.16 -19.67
CA VAL A 177 30.01 -7.64 -18.85
C VAL A 177 29.76 -6.69 -17.67
N ALA A 178 30.83 -6.08 -17.15
CA ALA A 178 30.83 -5.32 -15.90
C ALA A 178 29.76 -4.21 -15.80
N GLY A 179 29.48 -3.51 -16.89
CA GLY A 179 28.54 -2.38 -16.93
C GLY A 179 27.10 -2.74 -17.30
N ILE A 180 26.79 -4.02 -17.50
CA ILE A 180 25.46 -4.47 -17.95
C ILE A 180 24.52 -4.58 -16.72
N PRO A 181 23.25 -4.13 -16.81
CA PRO A 181 22.28 -4.29 -15.73
C PRO A 181 22.07 -5.76 -15.35
N SER A 182 22.13 -6.06 -14.05
CA SER A 182 21.87 -7.38 -13.47
C SER A 182 20.78 -7.37 -12.40
N TRP A 183 20.36 -6.18 -11.95
CA TRP A 183 19.24 -5.95 -11.05
C TRP A 183 18.55 -4.66 -11.52
N VAL A 184 17.24 -4.72 -11.74
CA VAL A 184 16.50 -3.71 -12.53
C VAL A 184 15.11 -3.44 -11.96
N GLY A 185 14.54 -2.28 -12.29
CA GLY A 185 13.19 -1.88 -11.88
C GLY A 185 12.36 -1.32 -13.05
N PHE A 186 11.05 -1.54 -13.01
CA PHE A 186 10.07 -1.14 -14.03
C PHE A 186 8.67 -1.01 -13.43
N ALA A 187 7.78 -0.20 -14.01
CA ALA A 187 6.42 -0.05 -13.48
C ALA A 187 5.57 -1.32 -13.66
N TYR A 188 4.74 -1.69 -12.68
CA TYR A 188 3.89 -2.89 -12.71
C TYR A 188 3.00 -3.00 -13.96
N ASN A 189 2.36 -1.90 -14.37
CA ASN A 189 1.49 -1.87 -15.55
C ASN A 189 2.24 -1.75 -16.90
N SER A 190 3.57 -1.92 -16.91
CA SER A 190 4.37 -1.96 -18.12
C SER A 190 3.88 -3.05 -19.07
N ASN A 191 3.86 -2.77 -20.37
CA ASN A 191 3.37 -3.70 -21.37
C ASN A 191 4.03 -3.47 -22.74
N GLY A 192 4.04 -4.52 -23.56
CA GLY A 192 4.44 -4.45 -24.96
C GLY A 192 5.92 -4.66 -25.24
N SER A 193 6.29 -4.35 -26.49
CA SER A 193 7.37 -5.02 -27.24
C SER A 193 8.50 -4.11 -27.75
N VAL A 194 8.44 -2.80 -27.55
CA VAL A 194 9.54 -1.91 -27.94
C VAL A 194 10.67 -2.09 -26.92
N PRO A 195 11.97 -2.14 -27.32
CA PRO A 195 13.08 -2.19 -26.38
C PRO A 195 13.27 -0.83 -25.71
N ALA A 196 12.36 -0.49 -24.80
CA ALA A 196 12.77 0.18 -23.59
C ALA A 196 13.80 -0.73 -22.89
N PRO A 197 14.90 -0.21 -22.34
CA PRO A 197 15.51 -0.87 -21.20
C PRO A 197 14.47 -0.91 -20.05
N PRO A 198 14.69 -1.71 -18.99
CA PRO A 198 13.98 -1.48 -17.73
C PRO A 198 14.05 0.01 -17.35
N ASP A 199 12.94 0.57 -16.86
CA ASP A 199 12.77 2.01 -16.63
C ASP A 199 13.94 2.61 -15.82
N TYR A 200 14.51 1.82 -14.91
CA TYR A 200 15.82 2.08 -14.35
C TYR A 200 16.63 0.81 -14.03
N THR A 201 17.96 0.98 -13.97
CA THR A 201 18.89 -0.03 -13.45
C THR A 201 19.09 0.17 -11.96
N ILE A 202 18.90 -0.87 -11.16
CA ILE A 202 19.23 -0.87 -9.73
C ILE A 202 20.71 -1.15 -9.55
N GLY A 203 21.25 -2.20 -10.20
CA GLY A 203 22.64 -2.61 -10.10
C GLY A 203 23.19 -3.27 -11.36
N THR A 204 24.47 -3.04 -11.64
CA THR A 204 25.21 -3.68 -12.74
C THR A 204 25.90 -4.97 -12.28
N ALA A 205 26.22 -5.84 -13.24
CA ALA A 205 26.83 -7.14 -12.96
C ALA A 205 28.18 -7.04 -12.22
N SER A 206 28.95 -5.93 -12.34
CA SER A 206 30.17 -5.74 -11.55
C SER A 206 29.94 -5.35 -10.08
N GLN A 207 28.77 -4.82 -9.75
CA GLN A 207 28.40 -4.48 -8.37
C GLN A 207 27.89 -5.72 -7.62
N VAL A 208 27.02 -6.51 -8.26
CA VAL A 208 26.27 -7.60 -7.62
C VAL A 208 26.53 -9.00 -8.20
N GLY A 209 26.81 -9.11 -9.50
CA GLY A 209 26.89 -10.38 -10.21
C GLY A 209 25.54 -11.07 -10.38
N SER A 210 25.56 -12.40 -10.47
CA SER A 210 24.36 -13.24 -10.57
C SER A 210 23.59 -13.33 -9.25
N LEU A 211 22.27 -13.19 -9.34
CA LEU A 211 21.31 -13.10 -8.24
C LEU A 211 20.03 -13.89 -8.60
N TRP A 212 19.31 -14.43 -7.62
CA TRP A 212 17.92 -14.90 -7.78
C TRP A 212 16.98 -14.03 -6.96
N GLY A 213 16.70 -14.44 -5.71
CA GLY A 213 15.60 -13.94 -4.89
C GLY A 213 15.75 -12.47 -4.50
N ILE A 214 14.61 -11.80 -4.34
CA ILE A 214 14.48 -10.37 -4.08
C ILE A 214 13.46 -10.15 -2.97
N ALA A 215 13.76 -9.26 -2.03
CA ALA A 215 12.85 -8.95 -0.94
C ALA A 215 12.80 -7.45 -0.65
N TYR A 216 11.67 -6.91 -0.18
CA TYR A 216 11.50 -5.48 0.02
C TYR A 216 10.99 -5.09 1.41
N GLN A 217 11.85 -4.37 2.14
CA GLN A 217 11.50 -3.74 3.42
C GLN A 217 10.85 -2.37 3.16
N ARG A 218 9.52 -2.39 3.08
CA ARG A 218 8.62 -1.24 2.91
C ARG A 218 8.86 -0.15 3.97
N THR A 219 9.17 -0.52 5.21
CA THR A 219 9.34 0.43 6.34
C THR A 219 10.54 1.37 6.22
N THR A 220 11.56 1.03 5.41
CA THR A 220 12.75 1.87 5.23
C THR A 220 13.16 2.08 3.77
N ASN A 221 12.33 1.61 2.84
CA ASN A 221 12.59 1.59 1.40
C ASN A 221 13.95 0.93 1.07
N ARG A 222 14.09 -0.35 1.44
CA ARG A 222 15.29 -1.17 1.17
C ARG A 222 14.92 -2.42 0.39
N VAL A 223 15.46 -2.56 -0.81
CA VAL A 223 15.33 -3.78 -1.63
C VAL A 223 16.58 -4.63 -1.42
N PHE A 224 16.41 -5.92 -1.20
CA PHE A 224 17.47 -6.91 -1.01
C PHE A 224 17.51 -7.85 -2.21
N ALA A 225 18.68 -8.41 -2.53
CA ALA A 225 18.79 -9.46 -3.55
C ALA A 225 19.91 -10.46 -3.21
N ALA A 226 19.65 -11.75 -3.36
CA ALA A 226 20.56 -12.82 -2.93
C ALA A 226 21.36 -13.44 -4.08
N ALA A 227 22.64 -13.77 -3.83
CA ALA A 227 23.51 -14.40 -4.82
C ALA A 227 23.10 -15.86 -5.10
N ALA A 228 22.85 -16.16 -6.37
CA ALA A 228 22.45 -17.46 -6.86
C ALA A 228 23.28 -17.86 -8.08
N LEU A 229 23.57 -19.16 -8.23
CA LEU A 229 24.43 -19.67 -9.28
C LEU A 229 23.62 -19.99 -10.55
N HIS A 230 23.91 -19.30 -11.65
CA HIS A 230 23.51 -19.69 -13.01
C HIS A 230 24.76 -20.04 -13.84
N ALA A 231 24.70 -21.09 -14.65
CA ALA A 231 25.81 -21.49 -15.52
C ALA A 231 26.11 -20.41 -16.56
N GLY A 232 27.38 -20.10 -16.80
CA GLY A 232 27.79 -19.00 -17.68
C GLY A 232 27.69 -17.59 -17.06
N ALA A 233 26.93 -17.38 -15.98
CA ALA A 233 26.81 -16.07 -15.32
C ALA A 233 27.81 -15.94 -14.15
N GLY A 234 28.56 -14.84 -14.11
CA GLY A 234 29.56 -14.60 -13.07
C GLY A 234 28.97 -14.13 -11.74
N LEU A 235 29.57 -14.56 -10.64
CA LEU A 235 29.25 -14.10 -9.29
C LEU A 235 29.94 -12.76 -8.97
N GLY A 236 29.36 -11.99 -8.05
CA GLY A 236 29.95 -10.77 -7.52
C GLY A 236 31.14 -11.05 -6.57
N GLN A 237 31.81 -9.99 -6.13
CA GLN A 237 32.93 -10.11 -5.18
C GLN A 237 32.49 -10.20 -3.71
N GLY A 238 31.25 -9.82 -3.38
CA GLY A 238 30.67 -9.88 -2.02
C GLY A 238 31.57 -9.34 -0.90
N GLY A 239 32.35 -8.29 -1.16
CA GLY A 239 33.31 -7.70 -0.21
C GLY A 239 34.61 -8.50 0.05
N THR A 240 34.78 -9.68 -0.55
CA THR A 240 35.94 -10.58 -0.32
C THR A 240 37.14 -10.28 -1.20
N GLY A 241 36.93 -9.61 -2.34
CA GLY A 241 37.94 -9.44 -3.40
C GLY A 241 38.09 -10.65 -4.35
N THR A 242 37.42 -11.77 -4.08
CA THR A 242 37.35 -12.95 -4.96
C THR A 242 35.95 -13.12 -5.55
N SER A 243 35.85 -13.46 -6.83
CA SER A 243 34.57 -13.56 -7.56
C SER A 243 33.91 -14.94 -7.44
N ASN A 244 33.73 -15.38 -6.19
CA ASN A 244 33.01 -16.60 -5.81
C ASN A 244 32.06 -16.39 -4.62
N ALA A 245 31.54 -15.17 -4.41
CA ALA A 245 30.78 -14.80 -3.22
C ALA A 245 29.32 -15.33 -3.24
N THR A 246 29.17 -16.65 -3.17
CA THR A 246 27.86 -17.34 -3.16
C THR A 246 27.01 -17.00 -1.95
N GLY A 247 27.62 -16.68 -0.80
CA GLY A 247 26.92 -16.29 0.42
C GLY A 247 26.59 -14.81 0.51
N ALA A 248 26.76 -14.03 -0.55
CA ALA A 248 26.44 -12.62 -0.56
C ALA A 248 24.92 -12.36 -0.69
N ILE A 249 24.40 -11.48 0.16
CA ILE A 249 23.13 -10.78 -0.07
C ILE A 249 23.46 -9.29 -0.20
N TYR A 250 22.85 -8.64 -1.18
CA TYR A 250 23.02 -7.23 -1.49
C TYR A 250 21.78 -6.44 -1.07
N VAL A 251 21.93 -5.13 -0.90
CA VAL A 251 20.84 -4.21 -0.55
C VAL A 251 20.98 -2.87 -1.27
N LEU A 252 19.92 -2.46 -1.96
CA LEU A 252 19.71 -1.05 -2.33
C LEU A 252 19.11 -0.36 -1.11
N ASN A 253 19.79 0.67 -0.59
CA ASN A 253 19.25 1.49 0.48
C ASN A 253 18.60 2.74 -0.11
N SER A 254 17.47 3.19 0.47
CA SER A 254 16.94 4.53 0.22
C SER A 254 18.03 5.59 0.35
N GLY A 255 18.12 6.49 -0.63
CA GLY A 255 19.17 7.51 -0.73
C GLY A 255 20.48 7.09 -1.40
N ALA A 256 20.70 5.81 -1.71
CA ALA A 256 21.96 5.31 -2.26
C ALA A 256 22.06 5.44 -3.80
N GLY A 257 23.26 5.74 -4.30
CA GLY A 257 23.59 5.75 -5.74
C GLY A 257 23.91 4.37 -6.33
N GLY A 258 23.29 3.30 -5.81
CA GLY A 258 23.55 1.91 -6.19
C GLY A 258 23.56 0.95 -4.98
N PRO A 259 23.64 -0.37 -5.23
CA PRO A 259 23.56 -1.39 -4.20
C PRO A 259 24.86 -1.51 -3.38
N ALA A 260 24.71 -1.90 -2.12
CA ALA A 260 25.79 -2.26 -1.20
C ALA A 260 25.68 -3.74 -0.81
N LEU A 261 26.73 -4.28 -0.18
CA LEU A 261 26.64 -5.57 0.50
C LEU A 261 25.74 -5.42 1.75
N PHE A 262 24.88 -6.40 2.01
CA PHE A 262 24.12 -6.53 3.26
C PHE A 262 24.80 -7.51 4.22
N VAL A 263 25.15 -8.70 3.72
CA VAL A 263 25.91 -9.73 4.43
C VAL A 263 26.67 -10.59 3.41
N ASN A 264 27.74 -11.25 3.84
CA ASN A 264 28.31 -12.38 3.11
C ASN A 264 28.56 -13.53 4.08
N PHE A 265 27.76 -14.60 3.96
CA PHE A 265 27.76 -15.76 4.86
C PHE A 265 29.13 -16.45 4.94
N ASP A 266 29.87 -16.54 3.84
CA ASP A 266 31.18 -17.20 3.83
C ASP A 266 32.31 -16.30 4.37
N ALA A 267 32.04 -15.00 4.53
CA ALA A 267 32.96 -14.00 5.07
C ALA A 267 32.62 -13.56 6.52
N LEU A 268 31.62 -14.20 7.13
CA LEU A 268 31.27 -14.00 8.55
C LEU A 268 32.42 -14.43 9.47
N ALA A 269 32.46 -13.86 10.69
CA ALA A 269 33.48 -14.20 11.69
C ALA A 269 33.42 -15.67 12.13
N THR A 270 32.23 -16.28 12.07
CA THR A 270 32.02 -17.73 11.97
C THR A 270 31.32 -17.98 10.63
N PRO A 271 32.02 -18.45 9.59
CA PRO A 271 31.42 -18.66 8.27
C PRO A 271 30.24 -19.63 8.29
N ILE A 272 29.17 -19.28 7.58
CA ILE A 272 28.07 -20.18 7.22
C ILE A 272 28.33 -20.62 5.78
N ALA A 273 28.38 -21.91 5.53
CA ALA A 273 28.78 -22.43 4.22
C ALA A 273 27.62 -22.33 3.22
N THR A 274 27.84 -21.63 2.11
CA THR A 274 26.89 -21.59 0.98
C THR A 274 27.42 -22.28 -0.28
N ARG A 275 28.60 -22.91 -0.19
CA ARG A 275 29.26 -23.67 -1.26
C ARG A 275 30.25 -24.69 -0.69
N PRO A 276 30.63 -25.74 -1.46
CA PRO A 276 31.69 -26.65 -1.06
C PRO A 276 33.06 -25.97 -0.99
N ALA A 277 33.94 -26.48 -0.12
CA ALA A 277 35.29 -25.96 0.03
C ALA A 277 36.11 -26.07 -1.28
N GLY A 278 36.80 -25.01 -1.67
CA GLY A 278 37.59 -24.96 -2.90
C GLY A 278 36.79 -24.69 -4.19
N PHE A 279 35.49 -24.37 -4.08
CA PHE A 279 34.66 -23.96 -5.22
C PHE A 279 35.26 -22.75 -5.98
N PRO A 280 35.30 -22.80 -7.32
CA PRO A 280 36.03 -21.84 -8.16
C PRO A 280 35.43 -20.44 -8.18
N ASP A 281 36.25 -19.46 -8.55
CA ASP A 281 35.82 -18.12 -8.96
C ASP A 281 35.45 -18.09 -10.45
N ASN A 282 34.97 -16.94 -10.95
CA ASN A 282 34.55 -16.80 -12.35
C ASN A 282 35.67 -17.19 -13.34
N ALA A 283 36.93 -16.94 -13.00
CA ALA A 283 38.08 -17.32 -13.82
C ALA A 283 38.33 -18.84 -13.78
N GLY A 284 38.24 -19.49 -12.61
CA GLY A 284 38.31 -20.94 -12.44
C GLY A 284 37.12 -21.70 -13.05
N ARG A 285 35.97 -21.03 -13.19
CA ARG A 285 34.82 -21.48 -13.99
C ARG A 285 35.03 -21.36 -15.50
N GLY A 286 36.05 -20.61 -15.94
CA GLY A 286 36.32 -20.37 -17.36
C GLY A 286 35.41 -19.32 -18.02
N LEU A 287 34.79 -18.44 -17.23
CA LEU A 287 33.87 -17.42 -17.75
C LEU A 287 34.62 -16.28 -18.48
N PRO A 288 34.11 -15.81 -19.64
CA PRO A 288 34.75 -14.75 -20.41
C PRO A 288 34.28 -13.34 -20.00
N GLY A 289 35.16 -12.35 -19.97
CA GLY A 289 34.80 -10.93 -19.84
C GLY A 289 34.16 -10.29 -21.09
N SER A 290 33.57 -11.11 -21.97
CA SER A 290 32.77 -10.67 -23.11
C SER A 290 31.52 -11.54 -23.22
N PRO A 291 30.31 -10.96 -23.18
CA PRO A 291 29.07 -11.74 -23.17
C PRO A 291 28.85 -12.56 -24.45
N THR A 292 29.39 -12.11 -25.58
CA THR A 292 29.31 -12.75 -26.90
C THR A 292 30.35 -13.84 -27.14
N ALA A 293 31.27 -14.09 -26.20
CA ALA A 293 32.36 -15.04 -26.42
C ALA A 293 31.91 -16.50 -26.18
N THR A 294 32.07 -17.35 -27.19
CA THR A 294 32.04 -18.82 -27.04
C THR A 294 33.18 -19.26 -26.12
N THR A 295 32.89 -20.04 -25.07
CA THR A 295 33.94 -20.68 -24.27
C THR A 295 34.44 -21.95 -24.96
N THR A 296 35.72 -22.26 -24.80
CA THR A 296 36.30 -23.57 -25.14
C THR A 296 36.30 -24.54 -23.96
N ILE A 297 35.67 -24.15 -22.85
CA ILE A 297 35.69 -24.78 -21.53
C ILE A 297 34.25 -24.80 -21.01
N VAL A 298 33.79 -25.94 -20.49
CA VAL A 298 32.48 -26.03 -19.81
C VAL A 298 32.58 -25.28 -18.49
N ASP A 299 31.55 -24.51 -18.12
CA ASP A 299 31.48 -23.91 -16.79
C ASP A 299 31.60 -25.00 -15.72
N SER A 300 32.71 -25.02 -14.99
CA SER A 300 33.04 -26.08 -14.04
C SER A 300 32.12 -26.11 -12.82
N ALA A 301 31.28 -25.08 -12.63
CA ALA A 301 30.26 -25.02 -11.59
C ALA A 301 28.84 -25.36 -12.09
N ALA A 302 28.63 -25.67 -13.38
CA ALA A 302 27.31 -25.91 -13.96
C ALA A 302 26.48 -26.98 -13.21
N ALA A 303 27.13 -28.08 -12.77
CA ALA A 303 26.47 -29.14 -12.01
C ALA A 303 25.98 -28.69 -10.62
N SER A 304 26.55 -27.61 -10.08
CA SER A 304 26.23 -27.08 -8.74
C SER A 304 25.03 -26.11 -8.74
N VAL A 305 24.50 -25.73 -9.91
CA VAL A 305 23.23 -24.99 -10.02
C VAL A 305 22.13 -25.81 -9.33
N GLY A 306 21.34 -25.16 -8.47
CA GLY A 306 20.40 -25.84 -7.57
C GLY A 306 20.93 -26.17 -6.16
N SER A 307 22.24 -26.05 -5.90
CA SER A 307 22.87 -26.52 -4.64
C SER A 307 23.95 -25.58 -4.07
N VAL A 308 24.09 -24.36 -4.60
CA VAL A 308 25.13 -23.39 -4.23
C VAL A 308 24.59 -21.97 -4.28
N GLY A 309 24.86 -21.20 -3.23
CA GLY A 309 24.29 -19.88 -2.99
C GLY A 309 22.94 -19.95 -2.27
N PHE A 310 22.14 -18.92 -2.44
CA PHE A 310 20.75 -18.89 -1.98
C PHE A 310 19.79 -19.24 -3.10
N GLY A 311 18.62 -19.76 -2.71
CA GLY A 311 17.45 -19.79 -3.58
C GLY A 311 16.71 -18.47 -3.42
N ASP A 312 15.64 -18.53 -2.64
CA ASP A 312 14.73 -17.41 -2.42
C ASP A 312 14.97 -16.66 -1.09
N ILE A 313 14.54 -15.39 -1.03
CA ILE A 313 14.61 -14.50 0.13
C ILE A 313 13.35 -13.63 0.23
N ASP A 314 12.83 -13.40 1.44
CA ASP A 314 11.65 -12.52 1.64
C ASP A 314 11.71 -11.83 3.02
N VAL A 315 11.13 -10.64 3.17
CA VAL A 315 11.07 -9.88 4.42
C VAL A 315 9.90 -10.39 5.28
N SER A 316 10.13 -10.56 6.58
CA SER A 316 9.07 -10.96 7.51
C SER A 316 7.95 -9.91 7.61
N GLU A 317 6.73 -10.35 7.88
CA GLU A 317 5.53 -9.49 7.93
C GLU A 317 5.64 -8.35 8.98
N ASP A 318 6.43 -8.57 10.04
CA ASP A 318 6.80 -7.55 11.04
C ASP A 318 7.80 -6.49 10.53
N GLN A 319 8.26 -6.64 9.28
CA GLN A 319 9.23 -5.80 8.58
C GLN A 319 10.60 -5.69 9.29
N ALA A 320 10.93 -6.62 10.20
CA ALA A 320 12.12 -6.57 11.04
C ALA A 320 13.25 -7.55 10.64
N SER A 321 12.96 -8.59 9.84
CA SER A 321 13.93 -9.61 9.44
C SER A 321 13.85 -9.94 7.94
N LEU A 322 14.93 -10.47 7.40
CA LEU A 322 15.01 -11.11 6.09
C LEU A 322 15.10 -12.63 6.31
N TRP A 323 14.24 -13.40 5.64
CA TRP A 323 14.34 -14.85 5.53
C TRP A 323 15.18 -15.23 4.30
N ALA A 324 15.89 -16.36 4.36
CA ALA A 324 16.70 -16.85 3.25
C ALA A 324 16.88 -18.38 3.23
N VAL A 325 16.73 -19.00 2.07
CA VAL A 325 16.97 -20.44 1.86
C VAL A 325 18.41 -20.66 1.38
N ASN A 326 19.24 -21.33 2.19
CA ASN A 326 20.60 -21.73 1.82
C ASN A 326 20.57 -23.08 1.08
N LEU A 327 20.98 -23.09 -0.20
CA LEU A 327 20.90 -24.27 -1.06
C LEU A 327 21.93 -25.35 -0.69
N PHE A 328 23.03 -24.97 -0.04
CA PHE A 328 24.17 -25.87 0.20
C PHE A 328 24.02 -26.69 1.49
N ASP A 329 23.61 -26.07 2.60
CA ASP A 329 23.34 -26.79 3.87
C ASP A 329 21.85 -27.13 4.07
N GLN A 330 20.99 -26.67 3.17
CA GLN A 330 19.56 -26.99 3.09
C GLN A 330 18.78 -26.51 4.33
N ARG A 331 19.09 -25.29 4.77
CA ARG A 331 18.52 -24.65 5.96
C ARG A 331 17.83 -23.34 5.61
N LEU A 332 16.83 -23.01 6.42
CA LEU A 332 16.18 -21.71 6.42
C LEU A 332 16.87 -20.80 7.44
N TYR A 333 17.17 -19.57 7.06
CA TYR A 333 17.79 -18.56 7.91
C TYR A 333 16.86 -17.37 8.12
N LYS A 334 16.83 -16.83 9.34
CA LYS A 334 16.24 -15.52 9.66
C LYS A 334 17.37 -14.57 10.05
N ILE A 335 17.44 -13.43 9.38
CA ILE A 335 18.47 -12.41 9.54
C ILE A 335 17.76 -11.14 10.03
N ASN A 336 17.96 -10.77 11.29
CA ASN A 336 17.48 -9.48 11.79
C ASN A 336 18.07 -8.37 10.91
N ILE A 337 17.28 -7.39 10.49
CA ILE A 337 17.74 -6.35 9.55
C ILE A 337 18.38 -5.19 10.34
N PRO A 338 19.73 -5.04 10.37
CA PRO A 338 20.36 -3.90 11.01
C PRO A 338 20.08 -2.57 10.27
N PRO A 339 20.30 -1.42 10.93
CA PRO A 339 20.13 -0.09 10.33
C PRO A 339 20.91 0.09 9.02
N ALA A 340 20.35 0.87 8.09
CA ALA A 340 20.93 1.13 6.78
C ALA A 340 22.41 1.58 6.86
N GLY A 341 23.25 1.02 5.99
CA GLY A 341 24.71 1.20 6.01
C GLY A 341 25.48 0.30 6.97
N THR A 342 24.80 -0.51 7.78
CA THR A 342 25.41 -1.53 8.66
C THR A 342 25.32 -2.92 8.00
N LEU A 343 26.40 -3.70 8.04
CA LEU A 343 26.40 -5.10 7.62
C LEU A 343 25.78 -5.99 8.71
N ALA A 344 25.01 -7.01 8.33
CA ALA A 344 24.56 -8.03 9.27
C ALA A 344 25.72 -8.99 9.62
N THR A 345 25.64 -9.58 10.81
CA THR A 345 26.71 -10.35 11.45
C THR A 345 26.20 -11.69 11.99
N ASN A 346 27.09 -12.52 12.54
CA ASN A 346 26.69 -13.76 13.22
C ASN A 346 25.71 -13.55 14.40
N ALA A 347 25.62 -12.35 14.98
CA ALA A 347 24.68 -12.06 16.06
C ALA A 347 23.25 -11.80 15.56
N ASP A 348 23.10 -11.46 14.28
CA ASP A 348 21.82 -11.10 13.65
C ASP A 348 21.14 -12.33 13.01
N ILE A 349 21.85 -13.46 12.90
CA ILE A 349 21.45 -14.62 12.09
C ILE A 349 21.03 -15.80 12.97
N THR A 350 19.80 -16.26 12.78
CA THR A 350 19.25 -17.50 13.37
C THR A 350 19.03 -18.55 12.27
N SER A 351 19.29 -19.82 12.56
CA SER A 351 19.13 -20.92 11.59
C SER A 351 18.09 -21.95 12.04
N PHE A 352 17.31 -22.44 11.10
CA PHE A 352 16.26 -23.43 11.30
C PHE A 352 16.46 -24.61 10.35
N ALA A 353 16.08 -25.80 10.80
CA ALA A 353 16.14 -26.99 9.95
C ALA A 353 14.87 -27.08 9.10
N ILE A 354 15.01 -27.25 7.78
CA ILE A 354 13.89 -27.58 6.91
C ILE A 354 13.57 -29.08 7.13
N PRO A 355 12.33 -29.45 7.52
CA PRO A 355 11.95 -30.85 7.72
C PRO A 355 12.08 -31.66 6.41
N ASN A 356 12.91 -32.72 6.43
CA ASN A 356 13.15 -33.58 5.29
C ASN A 356 11.92 -34.45 4.95
N GLN A 357 11.29 -34.16 3.81
CA GLN A 357 10.15 -34.93 3.25
C GLN A 357 10.57 -35.99 2.22
N CYS A 358 11.83 -35.98 1.82
CA CYS A 358 12.40 -36.81 0.76
C CYS A 358 12.78 -38.21 1.25
N GLY A 359 13.11 -38.34 2.54
CA GLY A 359 13.47 -39.60 3.18
C GLY A 359 14.91 -39.99 2.87
N THR A 360 15.10 -40.86 1.87
CA THR A 360 16.42 -41.27 1.35
C THR A 360 16.80 -40.58 0.04
N ASP A 361 15.83 -39.97 -0.64
CA ASP A 361 16.04 -39.13 -1.82
C ASP A 361 16.66 -37.79 -1.40
N THR A 362 17.37 -37.11 -2.30
CA THR A 362 17.93 -35.80 -1.97
C THR A 362 16.82 -34.76 -1.83
N MET A 363 17.14 -33.64 -1.18
CA MET A 363 16.25 -32.53 -0.94
C MET A 363 16.84 -31.27 -1.58
N HIS A 364 16.02 -30.51 -2.30
CA HIS A 364 16.40 -29.23 -2.91
C HIS A 364 15.35 -28.18 -2.52
N PRO A 365 15.54 -27.48 -1.38
CA PRO A 365 14.69 -26.36 -1.02
C PRO A 365 15.05 -25.13 -1.86
N TRP A 366 14.08 -24.30 -2.24
CA TRP A 366 14.36 -23.03 -2.94
C TRP A 366 13.36 -21.93 -2.58
N GLY A 367 12.12 -22.00 -3.07
CA GLY A 367 11.10 -20.94 -2.91
C GLY A 367 10.63 -20.73 -1.47
N LEU A 368 10.15 -19.53 -1.16
CA LEU A 368 9.97 -19.03 0.20
C LEU A 368 8.83 -18.01 0.30
N LYS A 369 7.92 -18.17 1.27
CA LYS A 369 6.93 -17.10 1.55
C LYS A 369 6.56 -16.94 3.02
N PRO A 370 6.86 -15.79 3.65
CA PRO A 370 6.27 -15.38 4.93
C PRO A 370 4.82 -14.94 4.72
N HIS A 371 3.86 -15.60 5.38
CA HIS A 371 2.44 -15.27 5.25
C HIS A 371 1.63 -15.77 6.45
N ASN A 372 0.79 -14.90 7.01
CA ASN A 372 -0.11 -15.15 8.15
C ASN A 372 0.58 -15.78 9.38
N GLY A 373 1.75 -15.25 9.75
CA GLY A 373 2.56 -15.72 10.88
C GLY A 373 3.30 -17.02 10.61
N LYS A 374 3.33 -17.50 9.37
CA LYS A 374 4.03 -18.70 8.90
C LYS A 374 5.09 -18.36 7.87
N VAL A 375 5.96 -19.33 7.61
CA VAL A 375 6.91 -19.31 6.50
C VAL A 375 6.75 -20.62 5.75
N TYR A 376 6.35 -20.54 4.49
CA TYR A 376 6.23 -21.65 3.58
C TYR A 376 7.55 -21.81 2.82
N VAL A 377 8.03 -23.04 2.66
CA VAL A 377 9.25 -23.34 1.89
C VAL A 377 8.94 -24.37 0.82
N GLY A 378 9.27 -24.05 -0.43
CA GLY A 378 9.18 -24.93 -1.58
C GLY A 378 10.36 -25.90 -1.62
N VAL A 379 10.07 -27.20 -1.77
CA VAL A 379 11.06 -28.28 -1.72
C VAL A 379 10.83 -29.29 -2.84
N ILE A 380 11.88 -29.57 -3.62
CA ILE A 380 11.91 -30.72 -4.54
C ILE A 380 12.63 -31.89 -3.87
N CYS A 381 12.12 -33.11 -4.08
CA CYS A 381 12.76 -34.36 -3.73
C CYS A 381 12.99 -35.18 -5.00
N GLU A 382 14.23 -35.57 -5.30
CA GLU A 382 14.60 -36.30 -6.52
C GLU A 382 15.37 -37.60 -6.26
N SER A 383 15.27 -38.52 -7.20
CA SER A 383 16.04 -39.77 -7.18
C SER A 383 16.44 -40.16 -8.60
N LEU A 384 17.55 -40.88 -8.74
CA LEU A 384 18.11 -41.27 -10.04
C LEU A 384 17.12 -42.11 -10.85
N ASN A 385 16.67 -41.61 -12.00
CA ASN A 385 15.66 -42.21 -12.88
C ASN A 385 14.26 -42.38 -12.24
N VAL A 386 13.90 -41.50 -11.30
CA VAL A 386 12.55 -41.41 -10.72
C VAL A 386 11.98 -40.01 -11.02
N THR A 387 10.67 -39.92 -11.26
CA THR A 387 9.98 -38.62 -11.37
C THR A 387 10.17 -37.83 -10.08
N PRO A 388 10.59 -36.56 -10.13
CA PRO A 388 10.70 -35.72 -8.93
C PRO A 388 9.37 -35.56 -8.19
N ARG A 389 9.43 -35.15 -6.94
CA ARG A 389 8.27 -34.88 -6.08
C ARG A 389 8.39 -33.47 -5.52
N ALA A 390 7.33 -32.67 -5.56
CA ALA A 390 7.32 -31.35 -4.93
C ALA A 390 6.58 -31.39 -3.60
N TYR A 391 7.05 -30.59 -2.65
CA TYR A 391 6.45 -30.39 -1.34
C TYR A 391 6.47 -28.91 -0.95
N ILE A 392 5.40 -28.45 -0.32
CA ILE A 392 5.39 -27.19 0.43
C ILE A 392 5.47 -27.53 1.92
N VAL A 393 6.40 -26.90 2.63
CA VAL A 393 6.62 -27.13 4.06
C VAL A 393 6.28 -25.87 4.87
N GLU A 394 5.28 -25.97 5.74
CA GLU A 394 4.85 -24.86 6.61
C GLU A 394 5.66 -24.86 7.92
N LEU A 395 6.28 -23.71 8.20
CA LEU A 395 7.03 -23.42 9.44
C LEU A 395 6.39 -22.23 10.16
N ASP A 396 6.53 -22.20 11.48
CA ASP A 396 6.10 -21.08 12.32
C ASP A 396 7.09 -19.90 12.27
N ALA A 397 6.65 -18.68 11.95
CA ALA A 397 7.55 -17.54 11.70
C ALA A 397 8.26 -16.97 12.96
N LEU A 398 7.82 -17.38 14.16
CA LEU A 398 8.45 -17.00 15.43
C LEU A 398 9.48 -18.05 15.88
N THR A 399 9.13 -19.34 15.78
CA THR A 399 9.93 -20.44 16.33
C THR A 399 10.71 -21.24 15.30
N GLY A 400 10.38 -21.12 14.01
CA GLY A 400 10.92 -21.93 12.90
C GLY A 400 10.67 -23.43 13.05
N ALA A 401 9.70 -23.82 13.88
CA ALA A 401 9.27 -25.20 14.04
C ALA A 401 8.24 -25.57 12.97
N ALA A 402 8.22 -26.83 12.55
CA ALA A 402 7.12 -27.39 11.77
C ALA A 402 5.82 -27.30 12.58
N THR A 403 4.76 -26.76 11.97
CA THR A 403 3.49 -26.50 12.68
C THR A 403 2.72 -27.78 13.03
N GLY A 404 2.93 -28.86 12.27
CA GLY A 404 2.14 -30.08 12.37
C GLY A 404 0.69 -29.91 11.89
N ALA A 405 0.41 -28.88 11.08
CA ALA A 405 -0.90 -28.69 10.44
C ALA A 405 -1.27 -29.94 9.61
N PRO A 406 -2.54 -30.39 9.61
CA PRO A 406 -2.95 -31.64 8.95
C PRO A 406 -2.78 -31.62 7.42
N THR A 407 -2.59 -30.43 6.85
CA THR A 407 -2.43 -30.17 5.41
C THR A 407 -0.96 -30.11 4.98
N PHE A 408 -0.01 -29.98 5.92
CA PHE A 408 1.41 -29.78 5.63
C PHE A 408 2.32 -30.87 6.22
N PRO A 409 3.33 -31.37 5.47
CA PRO A 409 3.76 -30.91 4.15
C PRO A 409 2.74 -31.25 3.04
N PHE A 410 2.44 -30.28 2.17
CA PHE A 410 1.53 -30.50 1.05
C PHE A 410 2.30 -31.15 -0.09
N PHE A 411 1.86 -32.32 -0.56
CA PHE A 411 2.51 -33.07 -1.64
C PHE A 411 1.92 -32.71 -3.01
N ILE A 412 2.81 -32.44 -3.97
CA ILE A 412 2.48 -32.16 -5.37
C ILE A 412 3.11 -33.28 -6.23
N ASP A 413 2.25 -34.00 -6.94
CA ASP A 413 2.64 -35.05 -7.88
C ASP A 413 3.08 -34.41 -9.22
N LEU A 414 4.33 -34.62 -9.61
CA LEU A 414 4.93 -34.09 -10.85
C LEU A 414 4.95 -35.12 -11.99
N SER A 415 4.15 -36.20 -11.90
CA SER A 415 4.04 -37.24 -12.93
C SER A 415 3.01 -36.97 -14.04
N TYR A 416 2.38 -35.78 -14.02
CA TYR A 416 1.58 -35.29 -15.14
C TYR A 416 2.47 -34.90 -16.34
N SER A 417 1.90 -34.89 -17.54
CA SER A 417 2.61 -34.46 -18.76
C SER A 417 2.54 -32.95 -18.96
N LYS A 418 3.63 -32.37 -19.45
CA LYS A 418 3.81 -30.94 -19.70
C LYS A 418 3.53 -30.56 -21.15
N GLY A 419 3.43 -29.25 -21.37
CA GLY A 419 3.59 -28.57 -22.64
C GLY A 419 4.87 -28.97 -23.39
N GLN A 420 4.84 -28.83 -24.72
CA GLN A 420 6.05 -28.88 -25.53
C GLN A 420 6.89 -27.62 -25.34
N ILE A 421 8.09 -27.76 -24.75
CA ILE A 421 9.10 -26.69 -24.66
C ILE A 421 9.46 -26.13 -26.06
N ASN A 422 9.42 -26.95 -27.11
CA ASN A 422 9.44 -26.49 -28.50
C ASN A 422 8.40 -27.28 -29.31
N ASN A 423 7.52 -26.58 -30.04
CA ASN A 423 6.50 -27.21 -30.88
C ASN A 423 7.14 -28.19 -31.90
N GLY A 424 6.70 -29.45 -31.86
CA GLY A 424 7.15 -30.48 -32.78
C GLY A 424 8.40 -31.23 -32.34
N ASP A 425 8.90 -31.04 -31.11
CA ASP A 425 9.91 -31.93 -30.52
C ASP A 425 9.32 -33.35 -30.41
N PRO A 426 9.95 -34.39 -31.00
CA PRO A 426 9.43 -35.75 -30.97
C PRO A 426 9.84 -36.55 -29.72
N THR A 427 10.62 -35.98 -28.81
CA THR A 427 11.10 -36.68 -27.61
C THR A 427 10.04 -36.68 -26.49
N PRO A 428 9.60 -37.85 -25.98
CA PRO A 428 8.67 -37.90 -24.85
C PRO A 428 9.22 -37.23 -23.58
N GLU A 429 10.53 -37.27 -23.38
CA GLU A 429 11.21 -36.75 -22.19
C GLU A 429 11.21 -35.21 -22.11
N ALA A 430 11.12 -34.50 -23.25
CA ALA A 430 11.02 -33.03 -23.27
C ALA A 430 9.68 -32.50 -22.72
N ASN A 431 8.65 -33.36 -22.66
CA ASN A 431 7.28 -33.00 -22.26
C ASN A 431 6.93 -33.56 -20.86
N ASN A 432 7.90 -33.85 -19.99
CA ASN A 432 7.67 -34.38 -18.63
C ASN A 432 8.77 -33.89 -17.67
N TRP A 433 8.47 -33.73 -16.37
CA TRP A 433 9.49 -33.41 -15.37
C TRP A 433 10.52 -34.54 -15.20
N THR A 434 11.81 -34.19 -15.28
CA THR A 434 12.94 -35.14 -15.18
C THR A 434 13.77 -34.94 -13.91
N TRP A 435 14.44 -36.01 -13.47
CA TRP A 435 15.40 -35.96 -12.37
C TRP A 435 16.64 -35.14 -12.74
N TRP A 436 17.35 -34.63 -11.73
CA TRP A 436 18.50 -33.73 -11.93
C TRP A 436 19.72 -34.44 -12.53
N GLN A 437 19.85 -34.34 -13.85
CA GLN A 437 20.96 -34.89 -14.63
C GLN A 437 22.21 -33.98 -14.59
N ASP A 438 23.35 -34.55 -14.97
CA ASP A 438 24.61 -33.86 -15.20
C ASP A 438 24.48 -32.93 -16.43
N PRO A 439 24.62 -31.60 -16.28
CA PRO A 439 24.40 -30.63 -17.36
C PRO A 439 25.55 -30.56 -18.38
N THR A 440 26.65 -31.30 -18.18
CA THR A 440 27.72 -31.44 -19.19
C THR A 440 27.24 -32.16 -20.46
N VAL A 441 26.16 -32.95 -20.36
CA VAL A 441 25.37 -33.50 -21.48
C VAL A 441 24.03 -32.75 -21.53
N GLU A 442 23.38 -32.68 -22.69
CA GLU A 442 22.04 -32.07 -22.81
C GLU A 442 21.01 -32.87 -22.01
N PRO A 443 20.37 -32.31 -20.96
CA PRO A 443 19.41 -33.07 -20.18
C PRO A 443 18.13 -33.37 -20.97
N SER A 444 17.60 -34.58 -20.79
CA SER A 444 16.52 -35.15 -21.62
C SER A 444 15.18 -34.42 -21.54
N GLY A 445 15.00 -33.52 -20.56
CA GLY A 445 13.79 -32.72 -20.38
C GLY A 445 14.04 -31.52 -19.45
N PRO A 446 12.96 -30.90 -18.95
CA PRO A 446 13.02 -29.93 -17.86
C PRO A 446 13.26 -30.62 -16.50
N GLN A 447 13.83 -29.90 -15.55
CA GLN A 447 14.17 -30.36 -14.20
C GLN A 447 13.62 -29.39 -13.16
N PRO A 448 12.68 -29.81 -12.29
CA PRO A 448 11.97 -28.87 -11.45
C PRO A 448 12.85 -28.32 -10.33
N ILE A 449 12.69 -27.02 -10.09
CA ILE A 449 12.87 -26.32 -8.83
C ILE A 449 11.51 -25.66 -8.54
N LEU A 450 10.95 -25.85 -7.33
CA LEU A 450 9.83 -25.02 -6.86
C LEU A 450 10.46 -23.73 -6.31
N SER A 451 10.51 -22.71 -7.15
CA SER A 451 11.37 -21.54 -6.99
C SER A 451 10.73 -20.37 -6.26
N ASP A 452 9.41 -20.33 -6.17
CA ASP A 452 8.63 -19.23 -5.59
C ASP A 452 7.22 -19.68 -5.19
N ILE A 453 6.60 -18.99 -4.23
CA ILE A 453 5.25 -19.20 -3.70
C ILE A 453 4.60 -17.83 -3.44
N GLU A 454 3.48 -17.53 -4.11
CA GLU A 454 2.67 -16.33 -3.85
C GLU A 454 1.28 -16.66 -3.27
N PHE A 455 0.66 -15.70 -2.57
CA PHE A 455 -0.67 -15.87 -1.96
C PHE A 455 -1.72 -14.93 -2.57
N ASP A 456 -2.78 -15.53 -3.12
CA ASP A 456 -3.91 -14.82 -3.69
C ASP A 456 -4.97 -14.48 -2.65
N MET A 457 -5.86 -13.54 -2.98
CA MET A 457 -6.80 -12.91 -2.04
C MET A 457 -7.95 -13.83 -1.59
N ASP A 458 -8.15 -14.98 -2.25
CA ASP A 458 -9.03 -16.07 -1.77
C ASP A 458 -8.31 -17.07 -0.83
N GLY A 459 -7.02 -16.81 -0.54
CA GLY A 459 -6.12 -17.65 0.26
C GLY A 459 -5.43 -18.77 -0.51
N SER A 460 -5.65 -18.91 -1.83
CA SER A 460 -4.96 -19.89 -2.68
C SER A 460 -3.49 -19.53 -2.84
N MET A 461 -2.63 -20.54 -3.02
CA MET A 461 -1.24 -20.27 -3.41
C MET A 461 -1.08 -20.33 -4.93
N VAL A 462 -0.17 -19.53 -5.47
CA VAL A 462 0.41 -19.67 -6.81
C VAL A 462 1.84 -20.15 -6.66
N LEU A 463 2.25 -21.13 -7.46
CA LEU A 463 3.50 -21.86 -7.30
C LEU A 463 4.35 -21.75 -8.57
N GLY A 464 5.49 -21.09 -8.47
CA GLY A 464 6.41 -20.88 -9.57
C GLY A 464 7.41 -22.02 -9.67
N PHE A 465 7.47 -22.71 -10.82
CA PHE A 465 8.51 -23.71 -11.07
C PHE A 465 9.50 -23.24 -12.13
N LEU A 466 10.76 -23.41 -11.80
CA LEU A 466 11.93 -23.12 -12.62
C LEU A 466 12.47 -24.41 -13.25
N ASP A 467 12.87 -24.34 -14.53
CA ASP A 467 13.70 -25.39 -15.14
C ASP A 467 15.19 -25.19 -14.79
N ARG A 468 15.68 -26.02 -13.85
CA ARG A 468 17.11 -26.14 -13.55
C ARG A 468 17.92 -26.48 -14.81
N ALA A 469 17.42 -27.31 -15.72
CA ALA A 469 18.22 -27.78 -16.85
C ALA A 469 18.64 -26.62 -17.77
N ALA A 470 17.74 -25.65 -18.03
CA ALA A 470 18.08 -24.40 -18.69
C ALA A 470 19.02 -23.51 -17.86
N MET A 471 18.79 -23.37 -16.54
CA MET A 471 19.67 -22.57 -15.66
C MET A 471 21.10 -23.15 -15.51
N ALA A 472 21.23 -24.47 -15.64
CA ALA A 472 22.49 -25.20 -15.59
C ALA A 472 23.21 -25.25 -16.95
N ARG A 473 22.64 -24.70 -18.02
CA ARG A 473 23.31 -24.53 -19.33
C ARG A 473 23.87 -23.11 -19.46
N PRO A 474 25.16 -22.92 -19.81
CA PRO A 474 25.65 -21.60 -20.21
C PRO A 474 25.00 -21.16 -21.52
N ARG A 475 24.98 -19.85 -21.80
CA ARG A 475 24.36 -19.30 -23.03
C ARG A 475 24.94 -19.90 -24.33
N LEU A 476 26.22 -20.27 -24.31
CA LEU A 476 26.94 -20.95 -25.38
C LEU A 476 27.80 -22.04 -24.73
N GLY A 477 27.56 -23.31 -25.08
CA GLY A 477 28.31 -24.46 -24.60
C GLY A 477 29.53 -24.80 -25.48
N PRO A 478 30.49 -25.62 -25.00
CA PRO A 478 31.66 -25.97 -25.79
C PRO A 478 31.32 -26.83 -27.01
N GLY A 479 31.51 -26.25 -28.20
CA GLY A 479 31.14 -26.84 -29.48
C GLY A 479 30.03 -26.07 -30.20
N ASP A 480 29.29 -25.21 -29.49
CA ASP A 480 28.26 -24.37 -30.07
C ASP A 480 28.84 -23.28 -30.96
N THR A 481 28.12 -22.95 -32.03
CA THR A 481 28.37 -21.74 -32.81
C THR A 481 27.90 -20.50 -32.02
N PRO A 482 28.50 -19.31 -32.23
CA PRO A 482 28.04 -18.08 -31.57
C PRO A 482 26.54 -17.76 -31.76
N ASP A 483 25.95 -18.29 -32.84
CA ASP A 483 24.54 -18.15 -33.22
C ASP A 483 23.61 -19.23 -32.61
N ALA A 484 24.14 -20.15 -31.80
CA ALA A 484 23.33 -21.20 -31.17
C ALA A 484 22.30 -20.60 -30.20
N PRO A 485 21.04 -21.07 -30.21
CA PRO A 485 20.08 -20.68 -29.20
C PRO A 485 20.44 -21.34 -27.85
N PRO A 486 20.35 -20.62 -26.72
CA PRO A 486 20.38 -21.24 -25.40
C PRO A 486 19.17 -22.17 -25.23
N LYS A 487 19.32 -23.23 -24.41
CA LYS A 487 18.21 -24.13 -24.06
C LYS A 487 17.03 -23.30 -23.52
N PRO A 488 15.84 -23.35 -24.14
CA PRO A 488 14.65 -22.72 -23.59
C PRO A 488 14.31 -23.33 -22.23
N ALA A 489 13.82 -22.51 -21.31
CA ALA A 489 13.25 -23.02 -20.07
C ALA A 489 11.97 -23.83 -20.33
N GLY A 490 11.56 -24.63 -19.35
CA GLY A 490 10.29 -25.35 -19.32
C GLY A 490 9.78 -25.41 -17.89
N GLY A 491 9.48 -24.24 -17.33
CA GLY A 491 8.96 -24.08 -15.96
C GLY A 491 7.51 -24.53 -15.82
N GLU A 492 6.79 -23.98 -14.85
CA GLU A 492 5.34 -24.17 -14.65
C GLU A 492 4.79 -23.04 -13.78
N ILE A 493 3.50 -22.75 -13.88
CA ILE A 493 2.76 -21.98 -12.88
C ILE A 493 1.54 -22.80 -12.42
N LEU A 494 1.56 -23.31 -11.19
CA LEU A 494 0.43 -24.10 -10.64
C LEU A 494 -0.36 -23.30 -9.60
N ARG A 495 -1.69 -23.43 -9.61
CA ARG A 495 -2.59 -22.94 -8.56
C ARG A 495 -2.89 -24.03 -7.54
N LEU A 496 -2.69 -23.70 -6.27
CA LEU A 496 -3.06 -24.51 -5.12
C LEU A 496 -4.28 -23.88 -4.45
N CYS A 497 -5.46 -24.30 -4.91
CA CYS A 497 -6.76 -23.72 -4.60
C CYS A 497 -7.10 -23.80 -3.09
N SER A 498 -7.46 -22.68 -2.49
CA SER A 498 -8.02 -22.58 -1.14
C SER A 498 -9.37 -23.30 -1.04
N VAL A 499 -9.53 -24.19 -0.07
CA VAL A 499 -10.77 -24.95 0.17
C VAL A 499 -11.08 -25.07 1.66
N ALA A 500 -12.33 -25.40 1.99
CA ALA A 500 -12.77 -25.52 3.39
C ALA A 500 -11.98 -26.58 4.17
N GLY A 501 -11.02 -26.12 4.99
CA GLY A 501 -10.15 -26.95 5.82
C GLY A 501 -8.77 -27.26 5.25
N GLY A 502 -8.35 -26.65 4.14
CA GLY A 502 -7.01 -26.82 3.59
C GLY A 502 -6.88 -26.39 2.13
N TYR A 503 -6.14 -27.17 1.36
CA TYR A 503 -5.80 -26.87 -0.03
C TYR A 503 -6.10 -28.04 -0.96
N GLN A 504 -6.42 -27.73 -2.21
CA GLN A 504 -6.52 -28.71 -3.30
C GLN A 504 -5.71 -28.20 -4.50
N LEU A 505 -4.82 -29.02 -5.05
CA LEU A 505 -4.15 -28.68 -6.30
C LEU A 505 -5.20 -28.50 -7.42
N GLU A 506 -4.92 -27.61 -8.37
CA GLU A 506 -5.64 -27.57 -9.64
C GLU A 506 -5.73 -28.97 -10.27
N ASN A 507 -6.81 -29.23 -11.02
CA ASN A 507 -6.97 -30.49 -11.74
C ASN A 507 -7.83 -30.27 -12.98
N ASN A 508 -7.29 -30.59 -14.17
CA ASN A 508 -7.95 -30.40 -15.45
C ASN A 508 -8.28 -28.91 -15.70
N GLY A 509 -7.39 -28.01 -15.27
CA GLY A 509 -7.54 -26.55 -15.35
C GLY A 509 -8.61 -25.95 -14.44
N LEU A 510 -9.02 -26.64 -13.38
CA LEU A 510 -10.10 -26.23 -12.49
C LEU A 510 -9.63 -26.02 -11.05
N CYS A 511 -10.02 -24.89 -10.46
CA CYS A 511 -10.14 -24.73 -9.00
C CYS A 511 -11.62 -24.88 -8.59
N PRO A 512 -11.95 -25.46 -7.41
CA PRO A 512 -13.33 -25.71 -6.99
C PRO A 512 -14.24 -24.48 -6.85
N ASN A 513 -13.64 -23.30 -6.60
CA ASN A 513 -14.36 -22.04 -6.38
C ASN A 513 -14.41 -21.14 -7.63
N SER A 514 -13.61 -21.45 -8.66
CA SER A 514 -13.49 -20.64 -9.88
C SER A 514 -14.52 -21.05 -10.93
N PRO A 515 -14.83 -20.19 -11.91
CA PRO A 515 -15.24 -20.65 -13.23
C PRO A 515 -14.20 -21.66 -13.77
N PRO A 516 -14.56 -22.52 -14.73
CA PRO A 516 -13.55 -23.34 -15.39
C PRO A 516 -12.46 -22.46 -15.98
N GLY A 517 -11.21 -22.68 -15.55
CA GLY A 517 -10.06 -22.31 -16.34
C GLY A 517 -10.20 -22.94 -17.73
N LYS A 518 -9.61 -22.29 -18.72
CA LYS A 518 -9.77 -22.70 -20.11
C LYS A 518 -9.21 -24.11 -20.27
N LEU A 519 -10.06 -25.11 -20.55
CA LEU A 519 -9.52 -26.42 -20.94
C LEU A 519 -8.52 -26.19 -22.08
N SER A 520 -7.33 -26.81 -22.00
CA SER A 520 -6.26 -26.73 -23.01
C SER A 520 -6.62 -27.48 -24.30
N TYR A 521 -7.75 -27.06 -24.89
CA TYR A 521 -8.25 -27.48 -26.17
C TYR A 521 -7.41 -26.82 -27.27
N GLU A 522 -6.25 -27.41 -27.50
CA GLU A 522 -5.41 -27.12 -28.66
C GLU A 522 -6.22 -27.31 -29.96
N PRO A 523 -6.44 -26.26 -30.77
CA PRO A 523 -7.13 -26.40 -32.05
C PRO A 523 -6.35 -27.22 -33.09
N PHE A 524 -5.08 -27.55 -32.80
CA PHE A 524 -4.08 -27.93 -33.80
C PHE A 524 -3.55 -29.36 -33.75
N ALA A 525 -3.82 -30.14 -32.69
CA ALA A 525 -3.37 -31.54 -32.61
C ALA A 525 -4.34 -32.47 -31.86
N PRO A 526 -5.21 -33.25 -32.55
CA PRO A 526 -6.09 -34.25 -31.92
C PRO A 526 -5.33 -35.54 -31.51
N ALA A 527 -4.08 -35.39 -31.07
CA ALA A 527 -3.12 -36.47 -30.85
C ALA A 527 -2.04 -36.20 -29.79
N LEU A 528 -1.97 -34.98 -29.21
CA LEU A 528 -1.16 -34.73 -28.02
C LEU A 528 -1.92 -35.23 -26.76
N PRO A 529 -1.21 -35.68 -25.70
CA PRO A 529 -1.84 -35.89 -24.40
C PRO A 529 -2.32 -34.55 -23.83
N ALA A 530 -3.29 -34.60 -22.91
CA ALA A 530 -3.67 -33.42 -22.15
C ALA A 530 -2.57 -33.08 -21.11
N GLN A 531 -2.33 -31.78 -20.92
CA GLN A 531 -1.14 -31.24 -20.27
C GLN A 531 -1.52 -30.59 -18.92
N GLY A 532 -0.59 -30.46 -17.98
CA GLY A 532 -0.87 -29.97 -16.61
C GLY A 532 -1.56 -31.01 -15.69
N PRO A 533 -1.69 -30.71 -14.38
CA PRO A 533 -2.28 -31.63 -13.41
C PRO A 533 -3.69 -32.11 -13.80
N GLY A 534 -3.87 -33.44 -13.88
CA GLY A 534 -5.15 -34.04 -14.27
C GLY A 534 -5.57 -33.82 -15.74
N GLY A 535 -4.74 -33.21 -16.59
CA GLY A 535 -5.03 -32.97 -18.01
C GLY A 535 -5.61 -31.58 -18.32
N GLY A 536 -5.20 -30.56 -17.59
CA GLY A 536 -5.30 -29.15 -18.00
C GLY A 536 -4.51 -28.27 -17.03
N GLU A 537 -3.75 -27.30 -17.52
CA GLU A 537 -3.21 -26.21 -16.69
C GLU A 537 -4.34 -25.28 -16.23
N PHE A 538 -4.19 -24.64 -15.07
CA PHE A 538 -4.98 -23.45 -14.74
C PHE A 538 -4.43 -22.22 -15.46
N TYR A 539 -3.12 -21.96 -15.39
CA TYR A 539 -2.48 -20.76 -15.94
C TYR A 539 -1.92 -20.98 -17.36
N PHE A 540 -2.41 -20.24 -18.36
CA PHE A 540 -2.05 -20.47 -19.77
C PHE A 540 -0.83 -19.66 -20.22
N ASP A 541 0.36 -20.21 -20.00
CA ASP A 541 1.62 -19.58 -20.42
C ASP A 541 1.93 -19.73 -21.92
N ASN A 542 1.28 -20.67 -22.61
CA ASN A 542 1.27 -20.88 -24.06
C ASN A 542 1.64 -19.65 -24.91
N PHE A 543 2.61 -19.79 -25.82
CA PHE A 543 3.10 -18.74 -26.70
C PHE A 543 2.93 -19.09 -28.17
N SER A 544 2.36 -18.14 -28.93
CA SER A 544 2.21 -18.22 -30.38
C SER A 544 2.92 -17.06 -31.07
N ALA A 545 3.88 -17.34 -31.94
CA ALA A 545 4.54 -16.33 -32.77
C ALA A 545 3.68 -16.04 -34.00
N ALA A 546 3.20 -14.80 -34.15
CA ALA A 546 2.37 -14.36 -35.29
C ALA A 546 1.16 -15.29 -35.58
N GLY A 547 0.53 -15.84 -34.53
CA GLY A 547 -0.61 -16.77 -34.63
C GLY A 547 -0.25 -18.24 -34.89
N VAL A 548 1.03 -18.61 -34.83
CA VAL A 548 1.50 -20.00 -34.91
C VAL A 548 2.00 -20.44 -33.52
N PRO A 549 1.40 -21.46 -32.88
CA PRO A 549 1.91 -22.03 -31.62
C PRO A 549 3.39 -22.44 -31.75
N ASN A 550 4.20 -22.15 -30.73
CA ASN A 550 5.66 -22.30 -30.83
C ASN A 550 6.29 -22.85 -29.53
N HIS A 551 5.78 -22.41 -28.38
CA HIS A 551 6.09 -22.96 -27.06
C HIS A 551 4.79 -23.15 -26.29
N GLN A 552 4.64 -24.28 -25.60
CA GLN A 552 3.55 -24.52 -24.64
C GLN A 552 4.02 -24.45 -23.18
N GLU A 553 5.25 -23.99 -22.99
CA GLU A 553 5.94 -23.79 -21.71
C GLU A 553 6.85 -22.58 -21.90
N ILE A 554 6.69 -21.53 -21.09
CA ILE A 554 7.55 -20.33 -21.09
C ILE A 554 7.90 -19.78 -19.70
N ALA A 555 7.28 -20.28 -18.64
CA ALA A 555 7.55 -19.90 -17.27
C ALA A 555 9.03 -20.10 -16.91
N ILE A 556 9.59 -19.12 -16.18
CA ILE A 556 10.96 -19.13 -15.65
C ILE A 556 10.95 -19.34 -14.13
N GLY A 557 9.85 -19.03 -13.44
CA GLY A 557 9.56 -19.55 -12.09
C GLY A 557 9.58 -18.53 -10.95
N GLY A 558 9.82 -17.24 -11.23
CA GLY A 558 9.51 -16.15 -10.29
C GLY A 558 8.09 -15.62 -10.49
N LEU A 559 7.49 -15.09 -9.43
CA LEU A 559 6.11 -14.63 -9.30
C LEU A 559 6.04 -13.30 -8.55
N ALA A 560 4.98 -12.52 -8.76
CA ALA A 560 4.61 -11.42 -7.86
C ALA A 560 3.09 -11.20 -7.92
N LEU A 561 2.45 -10.96 -6.78
CA LEU A 561 1.00 -10.79 -6.70
C LEU A 561 0.64 -9.46 -6.02
N LEU A 562 0.07 -8.53 -6.81
CA LEU A 562 -0.39 -7.23 -6.33
C LEU A 562 -1.74 -7.38 -5.61
N PRO A 563 -1.88 -7.07 -4.31
CA PRO A 563 -3.15 -7.21 -3.61
C PRO A 563 -4.27 -6.43 -4.29
N GLY A 564 -5.46 -7.04 -4.39
CA GLY A 564 -6.61 -6.50 -5.12
C GLY A 564 -6.52 -6.56 -6.67
N SER A 565 -5.37 -6.87 -7.28
CA SER A 565 -5.23 -6.89 -8.75
C SER A 565 -5.96 -8.05 -9.44
N GLY A 566 -6.20 -9.14 -8.71
CA GLY A 566 -6.81 -10.38 -9.22
C GLY A 566 -6.01 -11.02 -10.35
N GLU A 567 -4.71 -10.74 -10.43
CA GLU A 567 -3.77 -11.31 -11.39
C GLU A 567 -2.42 -11.56 -10.71
N VAL A 568 -1.72 -12.59 -11.19
CA VAL A 568 -0.34 -12.90 -10.79
C VAL A 568 0.60 -12.59 -11.94
N VAL A 569 1.72 -11.95 -11.62
CA VAL A 569 2.83 -11.71 -12.55
C VAL A 569 3.79 -12.90 -12.48
N SER A 570 4.36 -13.34 -13.60
CA SER A 570 5.45 -14.33 -13.60
C SER A 570 6.54 -13.99 -14.61
N SER A 571 7.79 -14.32 -14.27
CA SER A 571 8.94 -14.20 -15.16
C SER A 571 8.86 -15.26 -16.28
N THR A 572 8.98 -14.80 -17.53
CA THR A 572 8.72 -15.62 -18.73
C THR A 572 9.66 -15.27 -19.88
N PHE A 573 9.91 -16.23 -20.79
CA PHE A 573 10.52 -15.92 -22.09
C PHE A 573 9.47 -15.80 -23.21
N ASN A 574 9.77 -14.97 -24.22
CA ASN A 574 8.80 -14.48 -25.19
C ASN A 574 7.49 -13.95 -24.54
N PRO A 575 7.55 -13.01 -23.59
CA PRO A 575 6.36 -12.50 -22.89
C PRO A 575 5.30 -11.92 -23.84
N ASN A 576 5.71 -11.38 -25.00
CA ASN A 576 4.84 -10.87 -26.05
C ASN A 576 4.77 -11.81 -27.26
N ASN A 577 3.57 -12.16 -27.73
CA ASN A 577 3.32 -13.02 -28.90
C ASN A 577 3.90 -12.51 -30.25
N ASP A 578 4.33 -11.25 -30.33
CA ASP A 578 5.00 -10.68 -31.51
C ASP A 578 6.54 -10.79 -31.48
N GLN A 579 7.12 -11.40 -30.43
CA GLN A 579 8.57 -11.43 -30.23
C GLN A 579 9.11 -12.83 -29.95
N VAL A 580 10.32 -13.11 -30.44
CA VAL A 580 11.06 -14.34 -30.15
C VAL A 580 12.47 -13.99 -29.66
N PHE A 581 12.99 -14.76 -28.70
CA PHE A 581 14.27 -14.51 -28.04
C PHE A 581 14.26 -13.20 -27.25
N SER A 582 13.29 -13.10 -26.34
CA SER A 582 13.14 -12.03 -25.36
C SER A 582 12.80 -12.61 -24.00
N GLY A 583 13.14 -11.90 -22.93
CA GLY A 583 12.71 -12.20 -21.57
C GLY A 583 11.94 -11.02 -21.00
N GLY A 584 11.00 -11.30 -20.11
CA GLY A 584 10.31 -10.30 -19.31
C GLY A 584 9.29 -10.93 -18.39
N VAL A 585 8.10 -10.34 -18.32
CA VAL A 585 7.00 -10.81 -17.47
C VAL A 585 5.69 -10.96 -18.23
N ARG A 586 4.82 -11.83 -17.73
CA ARG A 586 3.40 -11.90 -18.11
C ARG A 586 2.51 -11.78 -16.89
N HIS A 587 1.33 -11.22 -17.10
CA HIS A 587 0.27 -11.08 -16.11
C HIS A 587 -0.84 -12.09 -16.44
N PHE A 588 -1.26 -12.88 -15.45
CA PHE A 588 -2.22 -13.95 -15.61
C PHE A 588 -3.42 -13.75 -14.68
N ASP A 589 -4.63 -13.87 -15.21
CA ASP A 589 -5.88 -13.70 -14.46
C ASP A 589 -6.04 -14.80 -13.39
N ASN A 590 -6.22 -14.45 -12.11
CA ASN A 590 -6.29 -15.44 -11.02
C ASN A 590 -7.61 -16.24 -10.96
N ILE A 591 -8.63 -15.82 -11.72
CA ILE A 591 -9.96 -16.45 -11.71
C ILE A 591 -10.14 -17.39 -12.90
N THR A 592 -9.47 -17.12 -14.02
CA THR A 592 -9.58 -17.87 -15.29
C THR A 592 -8.27 -18.40 -15.84
N GLY A 593 -7.13 -17.91 -15.34
CA GLY A 593 -5.78 -18.29 -15.76
C GLY A 593 -5.31 -17.74 -17.11
N GLU A 594 -6.12 -16.92 -17.80
CA GLU A 594 -5.73 -16.36 -19.10
C GLU A 594 -4.60 -15.33 -18.97
N THR A 595 -3.60 -15.39 -19.87
CA THR A 595 -2.62 -14.31 -20.06
C THR A 595 -3.37 -13.02 -20.42
N ARG A 596 -3.24 -11.99 -19.59
CA ARG A 596 -3.83 -10.65 -19.81
C ARG A 596 -2.95 -9.79 -20.71
N TYR A 597 -1.68 -9.66 -20.36
CA TYR A 597 -0.65 -8.96 -21.15
C TYR A 597 0.76 -9.43 -20.75
N GLY A 598 1.78 -8.92 -21.45
CA GLY A 598 3.18 -9.11 -21.12
C GLY A 598 4.02 -7.89 -21.44
N TYR A 599 5.26 -7.90 -20.94
CA TYR A 599 6.26 -6.84 -21.10
C TYR A 599 7.63 -7.46 -21.30
N ALA A 600 8.43 -6.96 -22.26
CA ALA A 600 9.76 -7.49 -22.56
C ALA A 600 10.87 -6.57 -22.02
N LEU A 601 11.55 -7.03 -20.96
CA LEU A 601 12.68 -6.34 -20.33
C LEU A 601 13.94 -6.35 -21.20
N TYR A 602 14.12 -7.39 -22.03
CA TYR A 602 15.15 -7.42 -23.07
C TYR A 602 14.69 -8.22 -24.28
N THR A 603 15.27 -7.88 -25.43
CA THR A 603 15.09 -8.61 -26.69
C THR A 603 16.46 -8.81 -27.34
N THR A 604 16.74 -9.97 -27.95
CA THR A 604 18.00 -10.13 -28.71
C THR A 604 17.89 -9.65 -30.16
N GLY A 605 16.67 -9.50 -30.67
CA GLY A 605 16.32 -8.96 -32.00
C GLY A 605 16.66 -9.89 -33.17
N THR A 606 17.75 -10.64 -33.06
CA THR A 606 18.23 -11.75 -33.90
C THR A 606 19.13 -12.65 -33.03
N PHE A 607 19.57 -13.80 -33.55
CA PHE A 607 20.57 -14.64 -32.88
C PHE A 607 21.89 -13.88 -32.57
N THR A 608 22.23 -12.87 -33.37
CA THR A 608 23.56 -12.22 -33.39
C THR A 608 23.70 -10.97 -32.51
N ASN A 609 22.61 -10.29 -32.13
CA ASN A 609 22.70 -8.84 -31.82
C ASN A 609 22.69 -8.41 -30.34
N ASN A 610 22.23 -9.22 -29.39
CA ASN A 610 22.52 -9.01 -27.95
C ASN A 610 22.98 -10.32 -27.32
N GLY A 611 24.29 -10.43 -27.06
CA GLY A 611 24.90 -11.64 -26.50
C GLY A 611 24.86 -11.78 -24.98
N TYR A 612 24.39 -10.76 -24.24
CA TYR A 612 24.52 -10.70 -22.78
C TYR A 612 23.39 -11.38 -22.01
N ALA A 613 22.19 -11.43 -22.57
CA ALA A 613 21.05 -12.09 -21.95
C ALA A 613 20.91 -13.55 -22.42
N PHE A 614 20.31 -14.39 -21.57
CA PHE A 614 20.06 -15.81 -21.84
C PHE A 614 18.84 -16.08 -22.75
N GLY A 615 18.17 -15.04 -23.26
CA GLY A 615 17.26 -15.15 -24.41
C GLY A 615 15.96 -15.91 -24.13
N LYS A 616 15.99 -17.25 -24.27
CA LYS A 616 14.90 -18.16 -23.90
C LYS A 616 15.25 -19.08 -22.71
N GLY A 617 16.53 -19.15 -22.34
CA GLY A 617 16.94 -19.74 -21.06
C GLY A 617 16.59 -18.81 -19.89
N VAL A 618 17.00 -19.21 -18.69
CA VAL A 618 16.69 -18.58 -17.40
C VAL A 618 17.44 -17.24 -17.24
N GLY A 619 17.10 -16.25 -18.06
CA GLY A 619 17.78 -14.95 -18.09
C GLY A 619 17.19 -13.91 -17.14
N ILE A 620 16.11 -14.24 -16.45
CA ILE A 620 15.44 -13.46 -15.42
C ILE A 620 15.30 -14.38 -14.21
N GLY A 621 15.43 -13.85 -13.01
CA GLY A 621 15.14 -14.57 -11.78
C GLY A 621 13.75 -14.23 -11.26
N ASP A 622 13.79 -13.68 -10.06
CA ASP A 622 12.66 -13.46 -9.17
C ASP A 622 11.98 -12.08 -9.37
N LEU A 623 10.80 -11.86 -8.78
CA LEU A 623 10.01 -10.63 -8.88
C LEU A 623 9.57 -10.13 -7.49
N GLU A 624 9.70 -8.83 -7.21
CA GLU A 624 9.24 -8.23 -5.94
C GLU A 624 8.54 -6.89 -6.19
N LEU A 625 7.49 -6.61 -5.42
CA LEU A 625 6.64 -5.41 -5.52
C LEU A 625 7.11 -4.32 -4.56
N LEU A 626 7.45 -3.16 -5.11
CA LEU A 626 7.89 -1.99 -4.34
C LEU A 626 6.68 -1.19 -3.77
N CYS A 627 5.82 -1.90 -3.03
CA CYS A 627 4.64 -1.38 -2.35
C CYS A 627 5.00 -0.48 -1.15
N GLN A 628 4.53 0.75 -1.15
CA GLN A 628 4.78 1.72 -0.08
C GLN A 628 4.15 1.27 1.25
N MET A 629 4.47 1.95 2.35
CA MET A 629 3.73 1.79 3.61
C MET A 629 2.31 2.37 3.46
N ALA A 630 1.31 1.70 4.06
CA ALA A 630 -0.06 2.19 4.11
C ALA A 630 -0.14 3.62 4.69
N PRO A 631 -0.91 4.55 4.08
CA PRO A 631 -1.05 5.90 4.59
C PRO A 631 -1.74 5.92 5.96
N VAL A 632 -1.49 6.98 6.71
CA VAL A 632 -2.21 7.31 7.95
C VAL A 632 -2.89 8.65 7.77
N GLU A 633 -4.21 8.62 7.96
CA GLU A 633 -5.10 9.77 8.03
C GLU A 633 -5.69 9.89 9.43
N ILE A 634 -5.77 11.12 9.93
CA ILE A 634 -6.43 11.49 11.17
C ILE A 634 -7.44 12.62 10.94
N GLY A 635 -8.63 12.51 11.52
CA GLY A 635 -9.73 13.47 11.42
C GLY A 635 -10.66 13.34 12.63
N ASN A 636 -11.74 14.10 12.76
CA ASN A 636 -12.87 13.98 11.84
C ASN A 636 -13.79 15.23 11.80
N ARG A 637 -14.64 15.49 12.81
CA ARG A 637 -15.79 16.41 12.69
C ARG A 637 -15.80 17.51 13.76
N VAL A 638 -16.31 18.69 13.39
CA VAL A 638 -16.64 19.80 14.31
C VAL A 638 -18.14 20.05 14.26
N TRP A 639 -18.80 20.02 15.43
CA TRP A 639 -20.27 20.01 15.53
C TRP A 639 -20.80 20.88 16.68
N LEU A 640 -22.09 21.18 16.60
CA LEU A 640 -22.83 22.01 17.54
C LEU A 640 -23.69 21.13 18.45
N ASP A 641 -23.18 20.86 19.63
CA ASP A 641 -23.89 20.30 20.77
C ASP A 641 -25.01 21.27 21.20
N LEU A 642 -26.26 20.84 20.96
CA LEU A 642 -27.45 21.62 21.27
C LEU A 642 -27.94 21.38 22.71
N ASN A 643 -27.53 20.27 23.31
CA ASN A 643 -28.16 19.71 24.51
C ASN A 643 -27.25 19.81 25.76
N LYS A 644 -25.94 19.85 25.54
CA LYS A 644 -24.80 20.01 26.46
C LYS A 644 -24.42 18.76 27.26
N ASP A 645 -24.64 17.58 26.69
CA ASP A 645 -24.14 16.31 27.21
C ASP A 645 -22.78 15.88 26.61
N GLY A 646 -22.33 16.51 25.53
CA GLY A 646 -21.07 16.18 24.86
C GLY A 646 -21.11 14.95 23.96
N ILE A 647 -22.29 14.39 23.64
CA ILE A 647 -22.45 13.18 22.84
C ILE A 647 -23.19 13.48 21.53
N GLN A 648 -22.50 13.34 20.40
CA GLN A 648 -22.97 13.64 19.05
C GLN A 648 -24.19 12.82 18.64
N THR A 649 -25.32 13.49 18.44
CA THR A 649 -26.58 12.90 17.95
C THR A 649 -26.84 13.15 16.46
N PRO A 650 -27.75 12.40 15.79
CA PRO A 650 -28.16 12.65 14.41
C PRO A 650 -28.80 14.02 14.18
N GLU A 651 -29.32 14.67 15.24
CA GLU A 651 -30.01 15.95 15.16
C GLU A 651 -29.09 17.18 15.26
N GLU A 652 -27.80 16.99 15.56
CA GLU A 652 -26.89 18.07 15.95
C GLU A 652 -26.08 18.66 14.77
N PRO A 653 -26.17 19.99 14.52
CA PRO A 653 -25.57 20.61 13.35
C PRO A 653 -24.05 20.50 13.27
N VAL A 654 -23.53 20.63 12.05
CA VAL A 654 -22.10 20.78 11.75
C VAL A 654 -21.67 22.24 11.90
N ILE A 655 -20.38 22.49 12.18
CA ILE A 655 -19.80 23.84 12.15
C ILE A 655 -18.77 23.95 11.01
N PRO A 656 -19.17 24.53 9.86
CA PRO A 656 -18.30 24.69 8.69
C PRO A 656 -17.39 25.92 8.80
N GLY A 657 -16.26 25.90 8.10
CA GLY A 657 -15.32 27.03 8.05
C GLY A 657 -14.45 27.21 9.30
N VAL A 658 -14.34 26.19 10.15
CA VAL A 658 -13.52 26.19 11.37
C VAL A 658 -12.09 25.80 11.01
N THR A 659 -11.13 26.68 11.30
CA THR A 659 -9.70 26.38 11.21
C THR A 659 -9.29 25.39 12.29
N VAL A 660 -8.69 24.27 11.88
CA VAL A 660 -8.12 23.22 12.74
C VAL A 660 -6.62 23.12 12.45
N GLU A 661 -5.81 22.98 13.49
CA GLU A 661 -4.34 22.89 13.40
C GLU A 661 -3.83 21.55 13.93
N LEU A 662 -3.00 20.86 13.14
CA LEU A 662 -2.19 19.72 13.60
C LEU A 662 -0.78 20.22 13.90
N VAL A 663 -0.29 19.97 15.11
CA VAL A 663 1.04 20.39 15.57
C VAL A 663 1.92 19.18 15.86
N ASP A 664 3.09 19.12 15.25
CA ASP A 664 4.15 18.17 15.62
C ASP A 664 4.75 18.58 16.98
N SER A 665 4.56 17.75 18.01
CA SER A 665 5.00 18.06 19.38
C SER A 665 6.52 18.03 19.58
N VAL A 666 7.28 17.56 18.58
CA VAL A 666 8.76 17.49 18.57
C VAL A 666 9.38 18.63 17.75
N THR A 667 8.85 18.91 16.56
CA THR A 667 9.41 19.95 15.66
C THR A 667 8.74 21.32 15.82
N GLY A 668 7.53 21.38 16.39
CA GLY A 668 6.71 22.59 16.43
C GLY A 668 6.11 23.00 15.08
N GLN A 669 6.23 22.15 14.06
CA GLN A 669 5.61 22.39 12.75
C GLN A 669 4.08 22.34 12.87
N VAL A 670 3.40 23.28 12.22
CA VAL A 670 1.94 23.39 12.20
C VAL A 670 1.43 23.15 10.78
N PHE A 671 0.43 22.29 10.66
CA PHE A 671 -0.37 22.08 9.46
C PHE A 671 -1.81 22.55 9.73
N THR A 672 -2.54 22.97 8.72
CA THR A 672 -3.83 23.66 8.92
C THR A 672 -4.89 23.18 7.93
N ALA A 673 -6.01 22.68 8.48
CA ALA A 673 -7.23 22.38 7.76
C ALA A 673 -8.31 23.45 8.07
N VAL A 674 -9.35 23.52 7.24
CA VAL A 674 -10.54 24.36 7.45
C VAL A 674 -11.79 23.53 7.14
N THR A 675 -12.69 23.37 8.11
CA THR A 675 -13.80 22.42 8.00
C THR A 675 -14.73 22.68 6.82
N ASP A 676 -15.16 21.60 6.18
CA ASP A 676 -16.01 21.64 4.99
C ASP A 676 -17.49 21.96 5.33
N ALA A 677 -18.37 21.90 4.33
CA ALA A 677 -19.81 22.08 4.51
C ALA A 677 -20.47 21.02 5.43
N ASN A 678 -19.82 19.88 5.66
CA ASN A 678 -20.21 18.83 6.62
C ASN A 678 -19.45 18.95 7.97
N GLY A 679 -18.70 20.03 8.21
CA GLY A 679 -17.92 20.21 9.44
C GLY A 679 -16.67 19.32 9.54
N THR A 680 -16.26 18.64 8.47
CA THR A 680 -15.18 17.64 8.50
C THR A 680 -13.80 18.22 8.19
N TYR A 681 -12.76 17.63 8.79
CA TYR A 681 -11.35 17.93 8.58
C TYR A 681 -10.50 16.65 8.65
N TYR A 682 -9.39 16.61 7.90
CA TYR A 682 -8.46 15.49 7.84
C TYR A 682 -7.00 15.95 7.65
N PHE A 683 -6.05 15.19 8.20
CA PHE A 683 -4.62 15.33 7.99
C PHE A 683 -4.05 13.96 7.63
N SER A 684 -3.35 13.85 6.50
CA SER A 684 -2.89 12.57 5.95
C SER A 684 -1.46 12.65 5.38
N ASN A 685 -0.68 11.59 5.55
CA ASN A 685 0.59 11.42 4.82
C ASN A 685 0.43 10.79 3.42
N GLY A 686 -0.78 10.31 3.09
CA GLY A 686 -1.09 9.77 1.76
C GLY A 686 -1.08 10.83 0.66
N PRO A 687 -1.12 10.40 -0.61
CA PRO A 687 -1.16 11.31 -1.76
C PRO A 687 -2.46 12.13 -1.79
N ASP A 688 -2.43 13.32 -2.40
CA ASP A 688 -3.66 14.05 -2.73
C ASP A 688 -4.30 13.38 -3.95
N LEU A 689 -5.45 12.74 -3.76
CA LEU A 689 -6.19 12.00 -4.79
C LEU A 689 -6.96 12.93 -5.75
N GLY A 690 -6.43 14.13 -6.00
CA GLY A 690 -7.10 15.21 -6.73
C GLY A 690 -8.27 15.84 -5.95
N LEU A 691 -8.32 15.62 -4.63
CA LEU A 691 -9.43 16.04 -3.77
C LEU A 691 -9.30 17.51 -3.34
N GLY A 692 -8.08 18.06 -3.30
CA GLY A 692 -7.77 19.49 -3.47
C GLY A 692 -8.54 20.50 -2.62
N ASN A 693 -9.06 20.09 -1.45
CA ASN A 693 -9.96 20.88 -0.61
C ASN A 693 -9.27 21.33 0.68
N THR A 694 -9.71 22.44 1.27
CA THR A 694 -9.08 22.99 2.49
C THR A 694 -9.32 22.17 3.75
N SER A 695 -10.28 21.24 3.72
CA SER A 695 -10.62 20.36 4.83
C SER A 695 -9.66 19.18 4.99
N ALA A 696 -9.06 18.67 3.91
CA ALA A 696 -8.16 17.53 3.95
C ALA A 696 -6.73 17.92 3.50
N VAL A 697 -5.74 17.71 4.37
CA VAL A 697 -4.35 18.10 4.12
C VAL A 697 -3.49 16.85 3.90
N TYR A 698 -3.14 16.60 2.64
CA TYR A 698 -2.39 15.41 2.19
C TYR A 698 -0.88 15.63 2.07
N ASN A 699 -0.13 14.57 1.78
CA ASN A 699 1.33 14.53 1.60
C ASN A 699 2.14 15.04 2.82
N LEU A 700 1.57 14.96 4.02
CA LEU A 700 2.21 15.44 5.24
C LEU A 700 3.38 14.53 5.66
N PRO A 701 4.51 15.09 6.15
CA PRO A 701 5.66 14.32 6.64
C PRO A 701 5.39 13.79 8.07
N LEU A 702 4.32 13.02 8.23
CA LEU A 702 3.92 12.43 9.51
C LEU A 702 4.85 11.28 9.91
N VAL A 703 5.09 11.12 11.20
CA VAL A 703 6.01 10.12 11.76
C VAL A 703 5.24 9.20 12.71
N PHE A 704 5.16 7.92 12.36
CA PHE A 704 4.50 6.89 13.15
C PHE A 704 5.07 6.81 14.59
N GLY A 705 4.20 6.62 15.58
CA GLY A 705 4.57 6.59 17.00
C GLY A 705 4.97 7.94 17.61
N ARG A 706 4.93 9.05 16.86
CA ARG A 706 5.21 10.40 17.40
C ARG A 706 3.95 11.03 17.99
N GLN A 707 4.12 11.85 19.03
CA GLN A 707 3.04 12.70 19.55
C GLN A 707 2.78 13.91 18.67
N TYR A 708 1.50 14.18 18.45
CA TYR A 708 0.98 15.38 17.81
C TYR A 708 -0.12 16.00 18.67
N THR A 709 -0.46 17.26 18.40
CA THR A 709 -1.60 17.93 19.04
C THR A 709 -2.55 18.43 17.96
N ILE A 710 -3.80 17.97 17.98
CA ILE A 710 -4.87 18.58 17.21
C ILE A 710 -5.46 19.70 18.05
N ARG A 711 -5.56 20.92 17.51
CA ARG A 711 -6.08 22.08 18.24
C ARG A 711 -6.89 23.01 17.35
N ILE A 712 -7.88 23.67 17.95
CA ILE A 712 -8.77 24.64 17.30
C ILE A 712 -8.65 25.98 18.02
N PRO A 713 -8.21 27.07 17.36
CA PRO A 713 -8.17 28.41 17.95
C PRO A 713 -9.59 28.92 18.28
N LEU A 714 -9.83 29.35 19.52
CA LEU A 714 -11.18 29.77 19.97
C LEU A 714 -11.57 31.20 19.55
N ASN A 715 -10.66 31.95 18.94
CA ASN A 715 -10.84 33.36 18.58
C ASN A 715 -11.29 33.60 17.12
N GLN A 716 -11.72 32.55 16.42
CA GLN A 716 -12.11 32.59 15.02
C GLN A 716 -13.61 32.86 14.81
N VAL A 717 -13.96 33.48 13.68
CA VAL A 717 -15.35 33.93 13.40
C VAL A 717 -16.35 32.78 13.32
N ALA A 718 -15.94 31.62 12.79
CA ALA A 718 -16.81 30.43 12.67
C ALA A 718 -17.25 29.85 14.03
N LEU A 719 -16.53 30.16 15.12
CA LEU A 719 -16.83 29.68 16.47
C LEU A 719 -17.51 30.74 17.36
N LEU A 720 -17.87 31.92 16.85
CA LEU A 720 -18.61 32.90 17.63
C LEU A 720 -20.12 32.73 17.39
N PRO A 721 -20.95 32.45 18.41
CA PRO A 721 -20.73 32.69 19.85
C PRO A 721 -20.57 31.39 20.69
N TYR A 722 -19.95 30.34 20.16
CA TYR A 722 -19.92 29.02 20.79
C TYR A 722 -18.80 28.86 21.84
N LEU A 723 -18.90 27.81 22.66
CA LEU A 723 -17.90 27.36 23.64
C LEU A 723 -17.71 25.84 23.52
N PRO A 724 -16.52 25.27 23.75
CA PRO A 724 -16.30 23.82 23.77
C PRO A 724 -17.24 23.10 24.75
N THR A 725 -17.68 21.89 24.39
CA THR A 725 -18.56 21.06 25.22
C THR A 725 -17.79 20.18 26.23
N LEU A 726 -18.44 19.14 26.77
CA LEU A 726 -17.84 18.15 27.64
C LEU A 726 -16.85 17.26 26.88
N LEU A 727 -15.74 16.94 27.54
CA LEU A 727 -14.69 16.03 27.12
C LEU A 727 -15.04 14.58 27.53
N ASP A 728 -14.77 13.61 26.67
CA ASP A 728 -14.84 12.15 26.94
C ASP A 728 -16.15 11.73 27.65
N ALA A 729 -17.29 12.14 27.08
CA ALA A 729 -18.60 12.10 27.74
C ALA A 729 -19.33 10.74 27.69
N ASP A 730 -19.05 9.85 26.73
CA ASP A 730 -19.66 8.53 26.62
C ASP A 730 -18.69 7.43 27.05
N GLY A 731 -18.85 6.93 28.28
CA GLY A 731 -18.12 5.76 28.79
C GLY A 731 -18.48 4.42 28.15
N SER A 732 -19.11 4.39 26.96
CA SER A 732 -19.40 3.16 26.22
C SER A 732 -18.19 2.66 25.43
N ALA A 733 -18.22 1.40 25.00
CA ALA A 733 -17.12 0.79 24.23
C ALA A 733 -16.89 1.41 22.84
N ASN A 734 -17.80 2.26 22.37
CA ASN A 734 -17.69 3.00 21.11
C ASN A 734 -17.75 4.54 21.34
N GLY A 735 -17.62 5.01 22.59
CA GLY A 735 -17.85 6.41 22.97
C GLY A 735 -17.03 7.40 22.17
N ASP A 736 -15.72 7.11 22.05
CA ASP A 736 -14.71 7.78 21.20
C ASP A 736 -15.23 8.16 19.80
N SER A 737 -16.16 7.38 19.22
CA SER A 737 -16.75 7.67 17.89
C SER A 737 -17.88 8.71 17.87
N ARG A 738 -18.22 9.31 19.02
CA ARG A 738 -19.39 10.18 19.21
C ARG A 738 -19.25 11.22 20.31
N ASP A 739 -18.40 11.06 21.31
CA ASP A 739 -18.06 12.17 22.21
C ASP A 739 -16.93 13.01 21.63
N SER A 740 -16.56 14.09 22.33
CA SER A 740 -15.64 15.10 21.84
C SER A 740 -14.33 15.09 22.62
N ASP A 741 -13.21 14.86 21.95
CA ASP A 741 -11.83 14.97 22.48
C ASP A 741 -11.44 16.38 22.95
N GLY A 742 -12.30 17.36 22.70
CA GLY A 742 -11.98 18.77 22.84
C GLY A 742 -11.70 19.23 24.28
N ASN A 743 -10.45 19.19 24.72
CA ASN A 743 -10.04 19.70 26.04
C ASN A 743 -9.67 21.21 26.00
N PRO A 744 -10.48 22.12 26.59
CA PRO A 744 -10.18 23.57 26.61
C PRO A 744 -9.20 23.98 27.73
N ALA A 745 -8.83 23.07 28.64
CA ALA A 745 -7.86 23.34 29.70
C ALA A 745 -6.42 23.02 29.28
N LEU A 746 -6.22 22.30 28.17
CA LEU A 746 -4.92 21.83 27.70
C LEU A 746 -4.01 22.98 27.17
N ILE A 747 -4.56 23.90 26.37
CA ILE A 747 -3.81 25.04 25.80
C ILE A 747 -4.66 26.33 25.88
N PRO A 748 -4.24 27.36 26.66
CA PRO A 748 -5.00 28.60 26.78
C PRO A 748 -5.29 29.29 25.44
N GLY A 749 -6.58 29.49 25.13
CA GLY A 749 -7.05 30.10 23.89
C GLY A 749 -7.39 29.12 22.77
N TYR A 750 -7.21 27.82 23.00
CA TYR A 750 -7.57 26.74 22.08
C TYR A 750 -8.47 25.72 22.80
N VAL A 751 -9.16 24.89 22.03
CA VAL A 751 -9.57 23.55 22.47
C VAL A 751 -8.70 22.54 21.74
N ALA A 752 -8.22 21.49 22.41
CA ALA A 752 -7.17 20.62 21.85
C ALA A 752 -7.15 19.22 22.46
N THR A 753 -6.62 18.25 21.71
CA THR A 753 -6.28 16.89 22.16
C THR A 753 -4.84 16.52 21.81
N VAL A 754 -4.20 15.66 22.61
CA VAL A 754 -2.85 15.14 22.34
C VAL A 754 -2.97 13.69 21.92
N ILE A 755 -2.53 13.41 20.69
CA ILE A 755 -2.58 12.08 20.09
C ILE A 755 -1.17 11.51 19.98
N THR A 756 -1.06 10.18 19.97
CA THR A 756 0.14 9.49 19.45
C THR A 756 -0.25 8.88 18.11
N LEU A 757 0.46 9.23 17.04
CA LEU A 757 0.16 8.69 15.71
C LEU A 757 0.40 7.17 15.70
N GLY A 758 -0.53 6.42 15.11
CA GLY A 758 -0.40 4.97 14.97
C GLY A 758 0.76 4.55 14.06
N ALA A 759 0.89 3.24 13.85
CA ALA A 759 1.66 2.67 12.75
C ALA A 759 1.02 3.00 11.40
N ALA A 760 1.75 2.72 10.30
CA ALA A 760 1.21 2.79 8.95
C ALA A 760 -0.17 2.12 8.83
N GLY A 761 -1.10 2.71 8.07
CA GLY A 761 -2.46 2.20 7.87
C GLY A 761 -3.38 2.28 9.10
N GLN A 762 -2.89 2.64 10.28
CA GLN A 762 -3.70 2.85 11.49
C GLN A 762 -4.34 4.24 11.47
N ASN A 763 -5.25 4.45 10.51
CA ASN A 763 -6.09 5.64 10.45
C ASN A 763 -6.93 5.77 11.73
N ASN A 764 -7.19 6.99 12.15
CA ASN A 764 -8.19 7.23 13.20
C ASN A 764 -9.09 8.43 12.87
N HIS A 765 -10.39 8.18 12.88
CA HIS A 765 -11.44 9.14 12.56
C HIS A 765 -12.37 9.43 13.74
N THR A 766 -11.92 9.14 14.97
CA THR A 766 -12.65 9.51 16.18
C THR A 766 -12.45 10.97 16.56
N TYR A 767 -11.24 11.52 16.39
CA TYR A 767 -10.85 12.85 16.92
C TYR A 767 -11.80 14.01 16.55
N ASP A 768 -12.65 14.42 17.47
CA ASP A 768 -13.85 15.20 17.19
C ASP A 768 -14.01 16.36 18.20
N PHE A 769 -14.68 17.45 17.77
CA PHE A 769 -14.82 18.66 18.57
C PHE A 769 -16.26 19.18 18.61
N GLY A 770 -16.92 18.96 19.74
CA GLY A 770 -18.24 19.50 20.05
C GLY A 770 -18.17 20.90 20.68
N PHE A 771 -19.08 21.78 20.28
CA PHE A 771 -19.24 23.13 20.81
C PHE A 771 -20.71 23.42 21.10
N PHE A 772 -21.04 24.28 22.07
CA PHE A 772 -22.41 24.68 22.38
C PHE A 772 -22.60 26.21 22.37
N ASP A 773 -23.85 26.67 22.23
CA ASP A 773 -24.21 28.10 22.31
C ASP A 773 -23.87 28.71 23.67
N ALA A 774 -22.97 29.70 23.72
CA ALA A 774 -22.64 30.40 24.96
C ALA A 774 -23.90 31.03 25.57
N PRO A 775 -24.05 31.04 26.90
CA PRO A 775 -25.20 31.67 27.54
C PRO A 775 -25.22 33.16 27.18
N THR A 776 -26.15 33.55 26.32
CA THR A 776 -26.34 34.96 25.93
C THR A 776 -26.50 35.77 27.22
N PRO A 777 -25.69 36.83 27.45
CA PRO A 777 -25.78 37.63 28.67
C PRO A 777 -27.16 38.27 28.71
N THR A 778 -28.07 37.67 29.48
CA THR A 778 -29.41 38.18 29.67
C THR A 778 -29.28 39.60 30.21
N PRO A 779 -29.86 40.62 29.55
CA PRO A 779 -29.73 41.99 30.01
C PRO A 779 -30.45 42.13 31.34
N THR A 780 -29.68 42.03 32.43
CA THR A 780 -30.15 42.27 33.79
C THR A 780 -30.62 43.72 33.85
N ASN A 781 -31.93 43.91 33.73
CA ASN A 781 -32.58 45.18 33.99
C ASN A 781 -32.44 45.48 35.48
N THR A 782 -31.29 46.04 35.86
CA THR A 782 -31.00 46.55 37.19
C THR A 782 -31.98 47.68 37.47
N SER A 783 -33.14 47.33 38.04
CA SER A 783 -34.16 48.28 38.45
C SER A 783 -33.62 49.08 39.64
N THR A 784 -32.92 50.17 39.36
CA THR A 784 -32.46 51.14 40.37
C THR A 784 -33.66 51.54 41.22
N PRO A 785 -33.66 51.28 42.54
CA PRO A 785 -34.80 51.58 43.39
C PRO A 785 -35.05 53.08 43.37
N THR A 786 -36.18 53.48 42.79
CA THR A 786 -36.61 54.88 42.76
C THR A 786 -37.44 55.13 44.01
N ASP A 787 -36.93 55.97 44.92
CA ASP A 787 -37.66 56.35 46.13
C ASP A 787 -39.05 56.90 45.77
N THR A 788 -40.08 56.27 46.32
CA THR A 788 -41.48 56.62 46.04
C THR A 788 -41.96 57.66 47.07
N PRO A 789 -42.16 58.94 46.69
CA PRO A 789 -42.61 59.96 47.62
C PRO A 789 -44.08 59.74 47.99
N THR A 790 -44.34 59.48 49.28
CA THR A 790 -45.70 59.26 49.79
C THR A 790 -46.47 60.58 49.82
N SER A 791 -47.61 60.66 49.13
CA SER A 791 -48.47 61.85 49.13
C SER A 791 -49.62 61.73 50.14
N THR A 792 -49.81 62.71 51.04
CA THR A 792 -51.10 62.97 51.72
C THR A 792 -51.18 64.44 52.19
N ALA A 793 -52.26 65.12 51.80
CA ALA A 793 -52.86 66.35 52.36
C ALA A 793 -51.99 67.62 52.61
N THR A 794 -52.31 68.69 51.87
CA THR A 794 -52.06 70.11 52.24
C THR A 794 -53.07 70.58 53.31
N PRO A 795 -52.81 71.69 54.03
CA PRO A 795 -53.49 72.94 53.63
C PRO A 795 -52.72 74.27 53.89
N THR A 796 -52.62 75.13 52.84
CA THR A 796 -52.32 76.60 52.89
C THR A 796 -50.96 77.07 53.47
N ALA A 797 -50.34 78.19 53.04
CA ALA A 797 -50.63 79.22 52.03
C ALA A 797 -49.29 79.74 51.43
N THR A 798 -49.12 79.84 50.10
CA THR A 798 -49.39 81.00 49.21
C THR A 798 -48.34 82.13 49.21
N ASN A 799 -47.44 82.13 48.20
CA ASN A 799 -46.99 83.23 47.29
C ASN A 799 -45.66 82.82 46.57
N THR A 800 -45.53 82.70 45.22
CA THR A 800 -45.54 83.68 44.09
C THR A 800 -44.23 84.50 43.99
N PRO A 801 -43.57 84.78 42.81
CA PRO A 801 -43.72 84.37 41.37
C PRO A 801 -42.52 83.51 40.81
N THR A 802 -42.54 82.77 39.67
CA THR A 802 -42.50 83.10 38.20
C THR A 802 -41.09 83.54 37.70
N ASP A 803 -40.43 83.00 36.64
CA ASP A 803 -40.77 82.91 35.19
C ASP A 803 -40.07 81.76 34.36
N THR A 804 -40.83 81.04 33.49
CA THR A 804 -40.82 81.08 31.97
C THR A 804 -39.49 80.99 31.15
N PRO A 805 -39.37 80.33 29.94
CA PRO A 805 -40.03 79.12 29.36
C PRO A 805 -39.22 78.20 28.34
N THR A 806 -39.81 77.04 27.97
CA THR A 806 -39.88 76.31 26.63
C THR A 806 -38.71 75.92 25.66
N SER A 807 -38.83 74.65 25.17
CA SER A 807 -38.91 74.15 23.75
C SER A 807 -37.71 73.63 22.88
N THR A 808 -37.63 72.27 22.77
CA THR A 808 -37.63 71.41 21.53
C THR A 808 -36.37 71.38 20.57
N PRO A 809 -36.27 70.56 19.46
CA PRO A 809 -35.28 69.45 19.40
C PRO A 809 -34.40 69.36 18.10
N THR A 810 -33.85 68.15 17.80
CA THR A 810 -33.28 67.63 16.50
C THR A 810 -31.91 68.22 16.02
N SER A 811 -31.02 67.56 15.24
CA SER A 811 -30.89 66.14 14.75
C SER A 811 -29.54 65.86 14.00
N THR A 812 -28.95 64.66 14.18
CA THR A 812 -28.40 63.75 13.11
C THR A 812 -27.05 64.03 12.35
N ASP A 813 -26.23 62.96 12.18
CA ASP A 813 -25.20 62.63 11.14
C ASP A 813 -23.88 63.46 10.93
N THR A 814 -22.70 62.93 10.49
CA THR A 814 -22.06 61.57 10.48
C THR A 814 -20.48 61.68 10.65
N PRO A 815 -19.50 61.04 9.93
CA PRO A 815 -18.27 60.47 10.56
C PRO A 815 -16.93 61.15 10.16
N THR A 816 -15.76 60.57 10.57
CA THR A 816 -14.63 60.15 9.67
C THR A 816 -13.38 59.65 10.47
N ASN A 817 -12.50 58.88 9.80
CA ASN A 817 -11.35 58.11 10.28
C ASN A 817 -10.10 58.87 10.82
N THR A 818 -9.47 58.25 11.83
CA THR A 818 -8.07 57.73 11.90
C THR A 818 -6.92 58.40 11.14
N LEU A 819 -5.79 58.67 11.84
CA LEU A 819 -4.41 58.29 11.42
C LEU A 819 -3.34 58.47 12.53
N THR A 820 -2.39 57.54 12.62
CA THR A 820 -1.11 57.53 13.42
C THR A 820 0.07 58.09 12.55
N PRO A 821 1.39 58.16 12.92
CA PRO A 821 2.18 57.36 13.91
C PRO A 821 3.36 58.03 14.69
N THR A 822 4.00 57.25 15.61
CA THR A 822 5.44 57.30 16.06
C THR A 822 6.01 58.54 16.82
N ALA A 823 7.06 58.46 17.68
CA ALA A 823 7.87 57.33 18.20
C ALA A 823 8.60 57.62 19.55
N THR A 824 8.67 56.60 20.42
CA THR A 824 9.80 56.08 21.25
C THR A 824 10.68 57.00 22.14
N ASN A 825 10.75 56.71 23.46
CA ASN A 825 11.97 56.34 24.22
C ASN A 825 11.79 56.35 25.77
N THR A 826 11.92 55.20 26.47
CA THR A 826 12.32 55.07 27.90
C THR A 826 12.76 53.60 28.18
N PRO A 827 13.83 53.32 28.95
CA PRO A 827 14.33 51.96 29.22
C PRO A 827 13.72 51.26 30.46
N THR A 828 14.24 50.06 30.76
CA THR A 828 13.65 48.94 31.52
C THR A 828 13.80 48.96 33.06
N ASP A 829 13.17 47.94 33.68
CA ASP A 829 13.44 47.30 34.98
C ASP A 829 12.89 47.91 36.28
N THR A 830 11.93 47.18 36.90
CA THR A 830 11.99 46.67 38.29
C THR A 830 10.84 45.66 38.52
N PRO A 831 11.10 44.45 39.07
CA PRO A 831 10.06 43.45 39.37
C PRO A 831 9.45 43.62 40.77
N THR A 832 8.24 43.10 41.01
CA THR A 832 7.73 42.82 42.38
C THR A 832 6.69 41.70 42.38
N ASN A 833 6.73 40.84 43.40
CA ASN A 833 5.79 39.74 43.61
C ASN A 833 4.45 40.17 44.21
N THR A 834 3.44 39.31 44.05
CA THR A 834 2.15 39.33 44.76
C THR A 834 2.30 39.28 46.29
N PRO A 835 1.51 40.09 47.03
CA PRO A 835 1.14 39.78 48.40
C PRO A 835 -0.39 39.84 48.62
N THR A 836 -0.99 38.74 49.10
CA THR A 836 -2.39 38.68 49.52
C THR A 836 -2.60 39.37 50.88
N PRO A 837 -3.53 40.33 51.04
CA PRO A 837 -3.83 40.93 52.34
C PRO A 837 -4.88 40.13 53.12
N THR A 838 -4.67 39.90 54.43
CA THR A 838 -5.69 39.33 55.34
C THR A 838 -5.53 39.88 56.77
N PHE A 839 -6.61 40.36 57.39
CA PHE A 839 -6.69 40.82 58.80
C PHE A 839 -8.13 40.55 59.31
N THR A 840 -8.43 39.60 60.20
CA THR A 840 -8.17 39.45 61.67
C THR A 840 -9.17 40.17 62.61
N ASN A 841 -9.86 39.39 63.46
CA ASN A 841 -9.76 39.38 64.94
C ASN A 841 -10.66 38.25 65.53
N THR A 842 -10.20 37.34 66.42
CA THR A 842 -9.76 37.48 67.85
C THR A 842 -10.97 37.52 68.82
N PRO A 843 -11.03 36.81 69.97
CA PRO A 843 -9.96 36.19 70.80
C PRO A 843 -10.08 34.64 71.01
N THR A 844 -9.41 33.93 71.94
CA THR A 844 -8.00 33.88 72.47
C THR A 844 -8.01 33.23 73.88
N ASP A 845 -7.26 32.14 74.13
CA ASP A 845 -6.62 31.85 75.45
C ASP A 845 -5.46 30.81 75.38
N THR A 846 -4.80 30.52 76.52
CA THR A 846 -3.41 29.98 76.69
C THR A 846 -3.40 28.73 77.65
N PRO A 847 -2.31 27.94 77.95
CA PRO A 847 -0.86 28.13 77.70
C PRO A 847 0.11 26.91 77.43
N THR A 848 1.28 27.21 76.83
CA THR A 848 2.68 26.67 76.99
C THR A 848 3.04 25.17 77.24
N SER A 849 4.00 24.63 76.46
CA SER A 849 5.43 24.41 76.88
C SER A 849 6.36 23.84 75.76
N THR A 850 7.69 24.05 75.90
CA THR A 850 8.84 23.71 74.99
C THR A 850 9.71 22.54 75.56
N PRO A 851 10.84 22.00 74.97
CA PRO A 851 11.76 22.53 73.93
C PRO A 851 12.43 21.59 72.86
N THR A 852 12.91 22.21 71.77
CA THR A 852 14.16 22.11 70.95
C THR A 852 15.14 20.90 70.94
N ALA A 853 15.47 20.39 69.73
CA ALA A 853 16.81 20.08 69.12
C ALA A 853 16.60 19.25 67.80
N THR A 854 17.16 19.44 66.59
CA THR A 854 18.45 19.94 66.01
C THR A 854 19.52 18.84 65.81
N ASP A 855 19.71 18.31 64.58
CA ASP A 855 20.82 18.70 63.64
C ASP A 855 20.78 17.98 62.25
N THR A 856 21.67 18.37 61.32
CA THR A 856 21.87 17.93 59.90
C THR A 856 23.08 16.94 59.76
N PRO A 857 23.50 16.32 58.60
CA PRO A 857 23.43 16.79 57.18
C PRO A 857 23.21 15.77 55.99
N THR A 858 22.72 16.32 54.88
CA THR A 858 23.06 16.17 53.42
C THR A 858 23.75 14.91 52.83
N ASN A 859 23.15 14.31 51.78
CA ASN A 859 23.73 14.15 50.42
C ASN A 859 22.77 13.51 49.38
N THR A 860 22.91 13.86 48.09
CA THR A 860 22.10 13.42 46.94
C THR A 860 22.90 12.46 46.03
N PRO A 861 22.27 11.48 45.33
CA PRO A 861 21.93 11.70 43.91
C PRO A 861 20.65 10.98 43.38
N THR A 862 20.14 11.45 42.24
CA THR A 862 19.10 10.87 41.34
C THR A 862 19.72 9.79 40.40
N PRO A 863 18.99 8.89 39.66
CA PRO A 863 17.55 8.78 39.33
C PRO A 863 16.91 7.45 39.88
N THR A 864 15.88 6.74 39.36
CA THR A 864 15.17 6.63 38.05
C THR A 864 13.74 6.05 38.20
N PHE A 865 12.96 5.99 37.09
CA PHE A 865 11.56 5.51 37.00
C PHE A 865 11.36 3.99 36.97
N THR A 866 10.21 3.51 37.46
CA THR A 866 9.36 2.46 36.84
C THR A 866 7.93 2.53 37.43
N ASP A 867 6.89 2.30 36.62
CA ASP A 867 5.47 2.27 37.04
C ASP A 867 4.93 0.85 37.31
N THR A 868 3.82 0.73 38.05
CA THR A 868 2.92 -0.45 38.03
C THR A 868 1.49 -0.04 38.48
N PRO A 869 0.39 -0.49 37.82
CA PRO A 869 -0.98 -0.08 38.17
C PRO A 869 -1.58 -0.79 39.40
N THR A 870 -2.83 -0.48 39.75
CA THR A 870 -3.60 -1.13 40.82
C THR A 870 -5.04 -1.41 40.37
N ASP A 871 -5.40 -2.69 40.27
CA ASP A 871 -6.78 -3.12 39.97
C ASP A 871 -7.67 -3.15 41.23
N THR A 872 -8.99 -3.01 41.03
CA THR A 872 -10.01 -3.25 42.07
C THR A 872 -11.31 -3.76 41.44
N PRO A 873 -11.74 -5.01 41.72
CA PRO A 873 -12.92 -5.59 41.09
C PRO A 873 -14.21 -5.15 41.81
N THR A 874 -15.26 -4.86 41.03
CA THR A 874 -16.63 -4.66 41.52
C THR A 874 -17.58 -5.63 40.83
N SER A 875 -18.48 -6.28 41.58
CA SER A 875 -19.34 -7.36 41.08
C SER A 875 -20.81 -6.97 40.96
N THR A 876 -21.44 -7.31 39.83
CA THR A 876 -22.90 -7.21 39.62
C THR A 876 -23.41 -8.51 38.98
N PRO A 877 -24.46 -9.17 39.52
CA PRO A 877 -24.89 -10.49 39.06
C PRO A 877 -26.04 -10.44 38.03
N THR A 878 -26.05 -11.38 37.08
CA THR A 878 -27.25 -11.79 36.33
C THR A 878 -27.23 -13.31 36.07
N SER A 879 -28.38 -13.95 35.84
CA SER A 879 -28.54 -15.41 35.90
C SER A 879 -28.97 -16.04 34.57
N SER A 880 -28.31 -17.15 34.18
CA SER A 880 -28.91 -18.16 33.29
C SER A 880 -28.26 -19.55 33.46
N LEU A 881 -29.06 -20.49 33.97
CA LEU A 881 -29.08 -21.98 33.84
C LEU A 881 -27.80 -22.82 33.67
N THR A 882 -27.92 -24.11 34.05
CA THR A 882 -26.78 -24.99 34.38
C THR A 882 -26.83 -26.33 33.64
N VAL A 883 -25.69 -26.75 33.08
CA VAL A 883 -25.34 -28.16 32.82
C VAL A 883 -23.87 -28.36 33.19
N THR A 884 -23.50 -29.50 33.76
CA THR A 884 -22.18 -29.74 34.39
C THR A 884 -21.48 -30.96 33.79
N PRO A 885 -20.18 -30.86 33.50
CA PRO A 885 -19.22 -31.96 33.67
C PRO A 885 -18.21 -31.64 34.79
N THR A 886 -17.40 -32.64 35.18
CA THR A 886 -16.58 -32.61 36.40
C THR A 886 -15.10 -32.79 36.10
N GLU A 887 -14.26 -31.88 36.63
CA GLU A 887 -12.80 -31.96 36.62
C GLU A 887 -12.24 -32.92 37.67
N THR A 888 -11.02 -33.44 37.47
CA THR A 888 -10.28 -34.26 38.45
C THR A 888 -8.77 -34.07 38.24
N PRO A 889 -7.96 -33.81 39.30
CA PRO A 889 -6.75 -32.99 39.16
C PRO A 889 -5.44 -33.75 38.86
N THR A 890 -4.52 -33.04 38.19
CA THR A 890 -3.11 -33.40 37.98
C THR A 890 -2.23 -32.95 39.15
N PRO A 891 -1.26 -33.77 39.63
CA PRO A 891 -0.33 -33.38 40.69
C PRO A 891 0.95 -32.70 40.19
N THR A 892 1.50 -31.80 41.01
CA THR A 892 2.74 -31.02 40.75
C THR A 892 3.98 -31.65 41.41
N SER A 893 5.18 -31.24 40.97
CA SER A 893 6.44 -31.43 41.71
C SER A 893 7.32 -30.16 41.67
N THR A 894 8.16 -29.97 42.68
CA THR A 894 9.03 -28.79 42.86
C THR A 894 10.38 -29.23 43.46
N ASP A 895 11.43 -28.41 43.33
CA ASP A 895 12.83 -28.85 43.24
C ASP A 895 13.72 -28.56 44.48
N THR A 896 14.99 -29.02 44.43
CA THR A 896 16.17 -28.71 45.30
C THR A 896 16.22 -29.26 46.75
N PRO A 897 17.43 -29.40 47.39
CA PRO A 897 18.80 -29.67 46.88
C PRO A 897 19.66 -30.68 47.74
N THR A 898 20.95 -30.88 47.35
CA THR A 898 22.17 -30.99 48.25
C THR A 898 23.03 -32.29 48.27
N ASP A 899 24.36 -32.09 48.10
CA ASP A 899 25.59 -32.82 48.51
C ASP A 899 26.10 -34.20 47.98
N THR A 900 27.44 -34.28 47.95
CA THR A 900 28.38 -35.32 47.43
C THR A 900 28.75 -36.40 48.48
N PRO A 901 29.28 -37.59 48.08
CA PRO A 901 30.75 -37.79 48.13
C PRO A 901 31.37 -38.78 47.10
N THR A 902 32.70 -38.67 46.87
CA THR A 902 33.53 -39.58 46.02
C THR A 902 34.33 -40.58 46.88
N PRO A 903 34.56 -41.83 46.42
CA PRO A 903 35.90 -42.31 46.00
C PRO A 903 35.81 -43.35 44.82
N THR A 904 36.82 -44.08 44.30
CA THR A 904 38.25 -44.32 44.64
C THR A 904 39.06 -44.65 43.36
N ASP A 905 40.39 -44.57 43.41
CA ASP A 905 41.34 -44.95 42.34
C ASP A 905 41.72 -46.45 42.25
N THR A 906 42.33 -46.84 41.11
CA THR A 906 43.55 -47.70 40.92
C THR A 906 43.45 -48.99 40.03
N ALA A 907 44.42 -49.13 39.10
CA ALA A 907 45.03 -50.36 38.48
C ALA A 907 44.31 -51.23 37.37
N SER A 908 44.63 -50.96 36.09
CA SER A 908 45.60 -51.70 35.20
C SER A 908 45.94 -53.20 35.44
N PRO A 909 46.37 -54.02 34.43
CA PRO A 909 45.96 -54.18 33.00
C PRO A 909 45.88 -55.69 32.55
N THR A 910 45.80 -55.96 31.23
CA THR A 910 46.47 -57.07 30.44
C THR A 910 45.57 -57.80 29.40
N VAL A 911 46.18 -58.30 28.31
CA VAL A 911 45.61 -58.94 27.09
C VAL A 911 45.86 -60.46 27.07
N THR A 912 45.17 -61.29 26.24
CA THR A 912 45.65 -62.51 25.52
C THR A 912 44.47 -63.33 24.92
N ALA A 913 44.58 -64.19 23.89
CA ALA A 913 44.99 -64.02 22.47
C ALA A 913 45.12 -65.40 21.76
N SER A 914 44.67 -65.55 20.50
CA SER A 914 44.99 -66.64 19.53
C SER A 914 44.20 -66.46 18.21
N ALA A 915 44.69 -66.80 17.00
CA ALA A 915 46.02 -67.26 16.56
C ALA A 915 46.27 -66.97 15.05
N SER A 916 47.53 -67.10 14.62
CA SER A 916 48.02 -67.13 13.21
C SER A 916 48.16 -68.60 12.72
N PRO A 917 48.64 -68.97 11.50
CA PRO A 917 49.41 -68.27 10.44
C PRO A 917 48.66 -68.27 9.06
N THR A 918 49.20 -68.10 7.83
CA THR A 918 50.58 -68.17 7.26
C THR A 918 50.69 -67.36 5.95
N GLU A 919 51.91 -67.14 5.44
CA GLU A 919 52.22 -66.61 4.10
C GLU A 919 52.37 -67.71 3.00
N THR A 920 52.50 -67.27 1.74
CA THR A 920 53.68 -67.43 0.84
C THR A 920 53.33 -67.87 -0.60
N ASP A 921 53.59 -67.03 -1.61
CA ASP A 921 54.61 -67.25 -2.68
C ASP A 921 54.56 -66.21 -3.83
N THR A 922 55.69 -66.00 -4.52
CA THR A 922 55.90 -65.01 -5.62
C THR A 922 56.01 -65.72 -7.00
N PRO A 923 55.96 -65.03 -8.17
CA PRO A 923 57.23 -64.55 -8.75
C PRO A 923 57.18 -63.26 -9.62
N THR A 924 58.30 -62.54 -9.66
CA THR A 924 58.61 -61.46 -10.63
C THR A 924 59.12 -62.03 -11.97
N PRO A 925 58.96 -61.31 -13.10
CA PRO A 925 60.12 -60.63 -13.74
C PRO A 925 59.76 -59.30 -14.44
N THR A 926 60.65 -58.38 -14.88
CA THR A 926 62.09 -58.10 -14.60
C THR A 926 62.43 -56.69 -15.14
N GLU A 927 63.34 -55.99 -14.44
CA GLU A 927 64.23 -54.85 -14.79
C GLU A 927 64.05 -54.01 -16.10
N SER A 928 64.23 -52.69 -15.95
CA SER A 928 65.35 -51.97 -16.59
C SER A 928 65.75 -50.70 -15.80
N GLU A 929 67.05 -50.37 -15.82
CA GLU A 929 67.77 -49.34 -15.04
C GLU A 929 67.79 -47.94 -15.74
N THR A 930 67.74 -46.75 -15.07
CA THR A 930 68.71 -46.02 -14.17
C THR A 930 69.77 -45.21 -14.96
N PRO A 931 70.35 -44.06 -14.48
CA PRO A 931 69.90 -42.95 -13.61
C PRO A 931 70.01 -41.55 -14.33
N THR A 932 70.01 -40.39 -13.67
CA THR A 932 71.22 -39.75 -13.07
C THR A 932 70.83 -38.58 -12.13
N ALA A 933 71.47 -38.48 -10.96
CA ALA A 933 71.23 -37.44 -9.94
C ALA A 933 72.11 -36.18 -10.16
N THR A 934 71.93 -35.08 -9.43
CA THR A 934 72.56 -34.86 -8.10
C THR A 934 72.22 -33.46 -7.55
N GLY A 935 72.31 -33.26 -6.22
CA GLY A 935 72.42 -31.92 -5.60
C GLY A 935 71.43 -31.62 -4.46
N SER A 936 71.96 -31.47 -3.24
CA SER A 936 71.29 -31.02 -2.00
C SER A 936 72.38 -30.33 -1.13
N PRO A 937 72.14 -29.59 -0.03
CA PRO A 937 70.87 -29.18 0.63
C PRO A 937 70.83 -27.67 1.02
N SER A 938 69.88 -27.31 1.91
CA SER A 938 70.06 -26.48 3.13
C SER A 938 69.71 -24.97 3.21
N GLU A 939 69.00 -24.67 4.32
CA GLU A 939 68.96 -23.45 5.17
C GLU A 939 68.39 -22.11 4.63
N THR A 940 67.54 -21.49 5.45
CA THR A 940 67.08 -20.08 5.38
C THR A 940 68.06 -19.17 6.13
N PRO A 941 68.15 -17.86 5.83
CA PRO A 941 67.55 -16.87 6.75
C PRO A 941 67.02 -15.57 6.09
N THR A 942 66.57 -14.64 6.94
CA THR A 942 65.78 -13.42 6.70
C THR A 942 66.59 -12.15 6.32
N GLU A 943 65.86 -11.05 6.06
CA GLU A 943 66.20 -9.61 6.15
C GLU A 943 66.36 -8.77 4.85
N THR A 944 65.47 -7.76 4.77
CA THR A 944 65.40 -6.58 3.89
C THR A 944 66.48 -5.54 4.28
N PRO A 945 67.09 -4.72 3.38
CA PRO A 945 66.55 -3.35 3.12
C PRO A 945 66.90 -2.61 1.79
N THR A 946 66.10 -1.58 1.48
CA THR A 946 66.39 -0.19 0.97
C THR A 946 67.73 0.12 0.25
N GLY A 947 67.84 0.91 -0.85
CA GLY A 947 66.87 1.66 -1.68
C GLY A 947 67.43 3.04 -2.16
N THR A 948 66.74 3.74 -3.10
CA THR A 948 67.09 5.09 -3.70
C THR A 948 68.36 5.13 -4.60
N ILE A 949 68.63 6.06 -5.55
CA ILE A 949 68.43 7.53 -5.70
C ILE A 949 68.24 7.96 -7.20
N PHE A 950 67.62 9.14 -7.43
CA PHE A 950 67.59 10.13 -8.56
C PHE A 950 68.54 9.97 -9.80
N THR A 951 68.36 10.59 -11.00
CA THR A 951 67.86 11.96 -11.34
C THR A 951 67.42 12.13 -12.83
N GLU A 952 66.95 13.34 -13.18
CA GLU A 952 66.21 13.89 -14.36
C GLU A 952 66.67 13.71 -15.84
N THR A 953 65.70 14.08 -16.72
CA THR A 953 65.64 14.33 -18.19
C THR A 953 66.68 15.33 -18.79
N PRO A 954 66.91 15.42 -20.14
CA PRO A 954 65.95 16.01 -21.12
C PRO A 954 65.94 15.49 -22.58
N THR A 955 64.99 16.01 -23.38
CA THR A 955 64.65 15.71 -24.80
C THR A 955 65.59 16.37 -25.85
N PRO A 956 65.48 16.00 -27.16
CA PRO A 956 64.87 16.96 -28.11
C PRO A 956 64.01 16.37 -29.27
N THR A 957 63.11 17.20 -29.81
CA THR A 957 62.27 16.96 -31.03
C THR A 957 62.86 17.69 -32.26
N PRO A 958 62.39 17.46 -33.51
CA PRO A 958 61.25 18.22 -34.10
C PRO A 958 60.41 17.36 -35.10
N THR A 959 59.44 17.80 -35.93
CA THR A 959 59.00 19.15 -36.38
C THR A 959 57.52 19.17 -36.83
N GLY A 960 56.76 20.23 -36.48
CA GLY A 960 55.69 20.78 -37.34
C GLY A 960 54.35 20.00 -37.48
N THR A 961 53.33 20.51 -38.20
CA THR A 961 53.13 21.88 -38.73
C THR A 961 51.63 22.27 -38.75
N LEU A 962 51.22 23.13 -37.79
CA LEU A 962 50.32 24.32 -37.91
C LEU A 962 48.94 24.22 -38.62
N VAL A 963 47.83 24.90 -38.22
CA VAL A 963 47.51 26.15 -37.47
C VAL A 963 46.10 25.96 -36.83
N THR A 964 45.55 26.62 -35.78
CA THR A 964 45.89 27.69 -34.79
C THR A 964 46.04 27.06 -33.36
N ASP A 965 46.06 27.68 -32.15
CA ASP A 965 45.61 28.98 -31.55
C ASP A 965 44.06 29.08 -31.29
N THR A 966 43.49 29.73 -30.25
CA THR A 966 44.01 30.63 -29.18
C THR A 966 43.53 30.20 -27.72
N PRO A 967 42.92 30.96 -26.74
CA PRO A 967 43.32 30.79 -25.31
C PRO A 967 42.27 30.78 -24.14
N THR A 968 42.56 30.04 -23.04
CA THR A 968 42.63 30.53 -21.60
C THR A 968 41.35 30.98 -20.81
N PRO A 969 41.27 30.99 -19.44
CA PRO A 969 42.21 30.56 -18.35
C PRO A 969 41.68 29.52 -17.32
N THR A 970 42.59 29.05 -16.45
CA THR A 970 42.35 28.36 -15.16
C THR A 970 42.69 29.28 -13.96
N PRO A 971 42.12 29.07 -12.76
CA PRO A 971 42.72 29.55 -11.50
C PRO A 971 43.10 28.42 -10.50
N THR A 972 44.09 28.70 -9.65
CA THR A 972 44.66 27.79 -8.63
C THR A 972 44.18 28.17 -7.21
N GLY A 973 44.17 27.23 -6.26
CA GLY A 973 43.91 27.50 -4.83
C GLY A 973 44.82 26.70 -3.90
N THR A 974 45.27 27.31 -2.79
CA THR A 974 46.26 26.74 -1.85
C THR A 974 45.72 26.53 -0.43
N LEU A 975 46.38 25.64 0.32
CA LEU A 975 46.05 25.29 1.70
C LEU A 975 46.47 26.40 2.70
N SER A 976 45.67 26.62 3.74
CA SER A 976 46.05 27.43 4.91
C SER A 976 45.31 26.99 6.19
N THR A 977 45.86 27.30 7.36
CA THR A 977 45.49 26.69 8.66
C THR A 977 44.80 27.68 9.61
N LEU A 978 43.72 27.26 10.30
CA LEU A 978 43.18 27.97 11.47
C LEU A 978 42.66 27.02 12.57
N THR A 979 42.50 27.58 13.77
CA THR A 979 42.19 26.93 15.06
C THR A 979 40.69 26.81 15.37
N PRO A 980 40.27 25.90 16.26
CA PRO A 980 38.86 25.70 16.59
C PRO A 980 38.27 26.77 17.53
N SER A 981 36.99 27.10 17.31
CA SER A 981 36.10 27.82 18.23
C SER A 981 34.64 27.40 17.91
N PRO A 982 33.72 27.25 18.88
CA PRO A 982 32.50 26.46 18.68
C PRO A 982 31.32 27.25 18.09
N SER A 983 30.64 26.68 17.09
CA SER A 983 29.29 27.11 16.64
C SER A 983 28.64 26.04 15.74
N SER A 984 27.30 26.09 15.67
CA SER A 984 26.39 25.29 14.83
C SER A 984 26.51 23.76 14.88
N VAL A 985 25.43 23.11 15.31
CA VAL A 985 25.14 21.71 14.96
C VAL A 985 25.02 21.64 13.43
N PRO A 986 25.76 20.76 12.72
CA PRO A 986 25.50 20.49 11.32
C PRO A 986 24.18 19.73 11.21
N SER A 987 23.19 20.32 10.53
CA SER A 987 21.98 19.60 10.11
C SER A 987 22.39 18.42 9.23
N ASN A 988 22.10 17.20 9.67
CA ASN A 988 22.49 15.97 8.97
C ASN A 988 21.88 15.96 7.55
N PRO A 989 22.68 16.01 6.46
CA PRO A 989 22.15 16.02 5.12
C PRO A 989 21.63 14.63 4.76
N THR A 990 20.30 14.50 4.66
CA THR A 990 19.65 13.27 4.17
C THR A 990 20.13 12.97 2.74
N PRO A 991 20.70 11.78 2.47
CA PRO A 991 21.02 11.37 1.11
C PRO A 991 19.71 11.22 0.31
N ASN A 992 19.49 12.12 -0.63
CA ASN A 992 18.28 12.09 -1.47
C ASN A 992 18.56 11.21 -2.69
N LEU A 993 17.86 10.08 -2.82
CA LEU A 993 17.88 9.26 -4.03
C LEU A 993 17.33 10.14 -5.14
N GLN A 994 18.12 10.56 -6.12
CA GLN A 994 17.73 11.60 -7.10
C GLN A 994 17.09 10.99 -8.36
N PHE A 995 15.76 10.95 -8.39
CA PHE A 995 14.94 10.52 -9.53
C PHE A 995 13.90 11.59 -9.87
N ALA A 996 13.53 11.71 -11.15
CA ALA A 996 12.45 12.59 -11.58
C ALA A 996 11.20 11.75 -11.83
N ASP A 997 10.08 12.11 -11.20
CA ASP A 997 8.81 11.43 -11.35
C ASP A 997 7.74 12.41 -11.83
N PRO A 998 7.67 12.66 -13.16
CA PRO A 998 6.67 13.53 -13.74
C PRO A 998 5.30 12.82 -13.76
N ARG A 999 4.29 13.42 -13.12
CA ARG A 999 2.90 12.93 -13.13
C ARG A 999 2.00 13.89 -13.92
N LEU A 1000 1.03 13.33 -14.63
CA LEU A 1000 0.03 14.08 -15.39
C LEU A 1000 -1.38 13.83 -14.84
N ASP A 1001 -2.10 14.91 -14.54
CA ASP A 1001 -3.52 14.93 -14.19
C ASP A 1001 -4.29 15.91 -15.11
N LYS A 1002 -5.61 15.73 -15.22
CA LYS A 1002 -6.49 16.58 -16.01
C LYS A 1002 -7.93 16.62 -15.46
N SER A 1003 -8.35 17.80 -15.02
CA SER A 1003 -9.71 18.07 -14.51
C SER A 1003 -10.52 19.02 -15.41
N VAL A 1004 -11.81 19.17 -15.14
CA VAL A 1004 -12.72 20.11 -15.83
C VAL A 1004 -13.74 20.73 -14.87
N ASP A 1005 -13.89 22.05 -14.93
CA ASP A 1005 -14.86 22.83 -14.15
C ASP A 1005 -15.71 23.75 -15.05
N PRO A 1006 -17.06 23.69 -14.99
CA PRO A 1006 -17.85 22.65 -14.34
C PRO A 1006 -17.80 21.34 -15.14
N ALA A 1007 -17.74 20.19 -14.45
CA ALA A 1007 -17.83 18.86 -15.09
C ALA A 1007 -19.22 18.51 -15.67
N LEU A 1008 -20.19 19.43 -15.52
CA LEU A 1008 -21.55 19.33 -16.06
C LEU A 1008 -21.93 20.66 -16.71
N ALA A 1009 -22.30 20.64 -18.00
CA ALA A 1009 -22.61 21.86 -18.76
C ALA A 1009 -23.79 21.69 -19.73
N VAL A 1010 -24.32 22.81 -20.23
CA VAL A 1010 -25.30 22.90 -21.31
C VAL A 1010 -24.78 23.76 -22.48
N PRO A 1011 -25.25 23.54 -23.73
CA PRO A 1011 -24.82 24.31 -24.90
C PRO A 1011 -24.86 25.83 -24.69
N GLY A 1012 -23.71 26.49 -24.86
CA GLY A 1012 -23.49 27.91 -24.60
C GLY A 1012 -22.59 28.22 -23.40
N ASP A 1013 -22.45 27.29 -22.46
CA ASP A 1013 -21.67 27.46 -21.22
C ASP A 1013 -20.17 27.65 -21.47
N ILE A 1014 -19.48 28.20 -20.47
CA ILE A 1014 -18.03 28.24 -20.39
C ILE A 1014 -17.56 27.11 -19.49
N VAL A 1015 -16.57 26.34 -19.97
CA VAL A 1015 -15.95 25.22 -19.27
C VAL A 1015 -14.44 25.38 -19.30
N THR A 1016 -13.79 25.02 -18.20
CA THR A 1016 -12.36 25.21 -17.99
C THR A 1016 -11.71 23.86 -17.75
N PHE A 1017 -10.88 23.41 -18.69
CA PHE A 1017 -10.02 22.24 -18.49
C PHE A 1017 -8.72 22.70 -17.84
N THR A 1018 -8.31 22.04 -16.75
CA THR A 1018 -7.00 22.25 -16.15
C THR A 1018 -6.17 20.99 -16.37
N ILE A 1019 -5.04 21.14 -17.06
CA ILE A 1019 -4.01 20.11 -17.17
C ILE A 1019 -2.97 20.41 -16.10
N THR A 1020 -2.63 19.42 -15.29
CA THR A 1020 -1.66 19.53 -14.21
C THR A 1020 -0.51 18.57 -14.49
N ALA A 1021 0.71 19.11 -14.59
CA ALA A 1021 1.94 18.32 -14.67
C ALA A 1021 2.80 18.64 -13.45
N SER A 1022 2.98 17.67 -12.57
CA SER A 1022 3.82 17.79 -11.38
C SER A 1022 5.07 16.93 -11.50
N ASN A 1023 6.08 17.22 -10.69
CA ASN A 1023 7.19 16.29 -10.47
C ASN A 1023 7.23 15.97 -8.97
N ILE A 1024 6.75 14.79 -8.59
CA ILE A 1024 6.77 14.33 -7.19
C ILE A 1024 8.11 13.66 -6.83
N GLY A 1025 8.99 13.51 -7.82
CA GLY A 1025 10.36 13.04 -7.64
C GLY A 1025 11.27 14.09 -7.00
N THR A 1026 12.45 13.61 -6.65
CA THR A 1026 13.51 14.29 -5.89
C THR A 1026 14.58 14.97 -6.77
N ALA A 1027 14.57 14.72 -8.08
CA ALA A 1027 15.43 15.34 -9.08
C ALA A 1027 14.60 16.08 -10.17
N PRO A 1028 15.15 17.10 -10.84
CA PRO A 1028 14.43 17.82 -11.90
C PRO A 1028 14.21 16.92 -13.13
N THR A 1029 13.05 17.08 -13.80
CA THR A 1029 12.74 16.32 -15.01
C THR A 1029 13.66 16.65 -16.19
N GLY A 1030 13.67 15.77 -17.20
CA GLY A 1030 14.00 16.22 -18.57
C GLY A 1030 12.99 17.26 -19.09
N PRO A 1031 13.21 17.86 -20.27
CA PRO A 1031 12.25 18.80 -20.86
C PRO A 1031 10.90 18.12 -21.15
N VAL A 1032 9.87 18.45 -20.36
CA VAL A 1032 8.51 17.92 -20.48
C VAL A 1032 7.73 18.65 -21.57
N THR A 1033 7.00 17.89 -22.39
CA THR A 1033 5.98 18.39 -23.31
C THR A 1033 4.70 17.58 -23.14
N VAL A 1034 3.56 18.27 -23.00
CA VAL A 1034 2.22 17.66 -22.91
C VAL A 1034 1.44 17.98 -24.19
N THR A 1035 0.59 17.06 -24.63
CA THR A 1035 -0.29 17.24 -25.79
C THR A 1035 -1.75 17.03 -25.40
N ASP A 1036 -2.66 17.88 -25.90
CA ASP A 1036 -4.11 17.86 -25.56
C ASP A 1036 -4.93 18.19 -26.82
N THR A 1037 -5.95 17.42 -27.17
CA THR A 1037 -6.72 17.66 -28.42
C THR A 1037 -8.19 17.91 -28.15
N LEU A 1038 -8.63 19.16 -28.34
CA LEU A 1038 -9.99 19.58 -28.05
C LEU A 1038 -11.03 18.90 -28.94
N ASN A 1039 -12.06 18.36 -28.29
CA ASN A 1039 -13.24 17.79 -28.91
C ASN A 1039 -13.96 18.78 -29.86
N GLU A 1040 -14.63 18.24 -30.87
CA GLU A 1040 -15.34 18.99 -31.92
C GLU A 1040 -16.42 19.95 -31.40
N ALA A 1041 -17.02 19.66 -30.24
CA ALA A 1041 -18.06 20.47 -29.59
C ALA A 1041 -17.52 21.69 -28.81
N LEU A 1042 -16.19 21.87 -28.73
CA LEU A 1042 -15.57 22.97 -28.00
C LEU A 1042 -14.98 24.01 -28.96
N ASP A 1043 -15.19 25.29 -28.60
CA ASP A 1043 -14.45 26.44 -29.16
C ASP A 1043 -13.57 27.05 -28.06
N ILE A 1044 -12.28 27.25 -28.37
CA ILE A 1044 -11.33 27.90 -27.47
C ILE A 1044 -11.71 29.38 -27.23
N ILE A 1045 -11.71 29.81 -25.97
CA ILE A 1045 -11.78 31.24 -25.58
C ILE A 1045 -10.37 31.74 -25.27
N SER A 1046 -9.63 31.01 -24.43
CA SER A 1046 -8.30 31.37 -23.96
C SER A 1046 -7.55 30.15 -23.44
N ALA A 1047 -6.22 30.18 -23.47
CA ALA A 1047 -5.39 29.26 -22.71
C ALA A 1047 -4.22 30.01 -22.04
N THR A 1048 -3.89 29.61 -20.82
CA THR A 1048 -2.84 30.21 -19.98
C THR A 1048 -2.03 29.12 -19.28
N THR A 1049 -0.74 29.34 -19.08
CA THR A 1049 0.20 28.36 -18.51
C THR A 1049 0.98 28.99 -17.35
N SER A 1050 1.20 28.25 -16.26
CA SER A 1050 1.95 28.78 -15.10
C SER A 1050 3.47 28.80 -15.30
N GLN A 1051 3.99 27.93 -16.18
CA GLN A 1051 5.36 27.91 -16.69
C GLN A 1051 5.31 27.58 -18.20
N GLY A 1052 6.39 27.84 -18.94
CA GLY A 1052 6.59 27.30 -20.29
C GLY A 1052 5.83 28.07 -21.38
N THR A 1053 5.67 27.43 -22.55
CA THR A 1053 4.97 28.01 -23.70
C THR A 1053 4.12 26.94 -24.40
N TYR A 1054 2.97 27.33 -24.94
CA TYR A 1054 2.14 26.44 -25.75
C TYR A 1054 2.05 26.90 -27.20
N THR A 1055 1.82 25.94 -28.09
CA THR A 1055 1.28 26.18 -29.44
C THR A 1055 -0.12 25.55 -29.52
N PHE A 1056 -0.94 26.04 -30.45
CA PHE A 1056 -2.26 25.48 -30.74
C PHE A 1056 -2.44 25.37 -32.26
N SER A 1057 -2.64 24.17 -32.76
CA SER A 1057 -2.75 23.87 -34.20
C SER A 1057 -3.65 22.66 -34.41
N GLY A 1058 -4.56 22.71 -35.39
CA GLY A 1058 -5.42 21.56 -35.71
C GLY A 1058 -6.34 21.08 -34.58
N ARG A 1059 -6.69 21.95 -33.62
CA ARG A 1059 -7.37 21.65 -32.33
C ARG A 1059 -6.49 20.97 -31.26
N THR A 1060 -5.23 20.67 -31.56
CA THR A 1060 -4.25 20.15 -30.59
C THR A 1060 -3.44 21.29 -29.98
N PHE A 1061 -3.35 21.32 -28.66
CA PHE A 1061 -2.31 22.05 -27.92
C PHE A 1061 -1.04 21.21 -27.82
N THR A 1062 0.11 21.87 -27.93
CA THR A 1062 1.41 21.31 -27.53
C THR A 1062 2.00 22.23 -26.48
N PHE A 1063 1.99 21.77 -25.23
CA PHE A 1063 2.43 22.53 -24.06
C PHE A 1063 3.87 22.16 -23.71
N ASN A 1064 4.80 23.05 -24.05
CA ASN A 1064 6.23 22.88 -23.84
C ASN A 1064 6.58 23.46 -22.46
N ILE A 1065 6.60 22.60 -21.44
CA ILE A 1065 6.82 22.99 -20.04
C ILE A 1065 8.29 23.30 -19.76
N GLY A 1066 9.19 22.55 -20.40
CA GLY A 1066 10.61 22.53 -20.01
C GLY A 1066 10.82 21.65 -18.78
N VAL A 1067 11.78 22.01 -17.94
CA VAL A 1067 12.12 21.24 -16.72
C VAL A 1067 11.14 21.57 -15.59
N ILE A 1068 10.62 20.54 -14.93
CA ILE A 1068 9.82 20.63 -13.70
C ILE A 1068 10.72 20.25 -12.52
N GLN A 1069 10.86 21.13 -11.54
CA GLN A 1069 11.68 20.91 -10.34
C GLN A 1069 11.00 19.94 -9.35
N PRO A 1070 11.75 19.31 -8.43
CA PRO A 1070 11.18 18.50 -7.34
C PRO A 1070 10.08 19.23 -6.57
N GLY A 1071 8.94 18.58 -6.37
CA GLY A 1071 7.75 19.14 -5.72
C GLY A 1071 7.05 20.27 -6.49
N GLN A 1072 7.51 20.61 -7.71
CA GLN A 1072 6.90 21.67 -8.50
C GLN A 1072 5.67 21.16 -9.25
N VAL A 1073 4.60 21.96 -9.22
CA VAL A 1073 3.39 21.77 -10.02
C VAL A 1073 3.34 22.84 -11.11
N VAL A 1074 3.14 22.43 -12.36
CA VAL A 1074 2.93 23.29 -13.52
C VAL A 1074 1.53 23.02 -14.09
N THR A 1075 0.80 24.07 -14.44
CA THR A 1075 -0.57 23.95 -14.94
C THR A 1075 -0.75 24.63 -16.29
N MET A 1076 -1.66 24.08 -17.11
CA MET A 1076 -2.24 24.73 -18.28
C MET A 1076 -3.76 24.76 -18.13
N THR A 1077 -4.30 25.97 -18.05
CA THR A 1077 -5.74 26.22 -17.98
C THR A 1077 -6.25 26.56 -19.38
N ILE A 1078 -7.20 25.79 -19.88
CA ILE A 1078 -7.83 25.94 -21.20
C ILE A 1078 -9.31 26.26 -20.99
N THR A 1079 -9.68 27.52 -21.23
CA THR A 1079 -11.07 27.97 -21.16
C THR A 1079 -11.73 27.82 -22.53
N CYS A 1080 -12.80 27.04 -22.60
CA CYS A 1080 -13.59 26.79 -23.79
C CYS A 1080 -15.02 27.28 -23.62
N ARG A 1081 -15.67 27.61 -24.74
CA ARG A 1081 -17.13 27.61 -24.83
C ARG A 1081 -17.59 26.25 -25.36
N LEU A 1082 -18.56 25.66 -24.68
CA LEU A 1082 -19.32 24.56 -25.25
C LEU A 1082 -20.26 25.12 -26.33
N ARG A 1083 -20.16 24.58 -27.56
CA ARG A 1083 -20.84 25.11 -28.74
C ARG A 1083 -22.36 25.24 -28.53
N PRO A 1084 -22.98 26.41 -28.79
CA PRO A 1084 -24.43 26.59 -28.68
C PRO A 1084 -25.26 25.69 -29.60
N ASP A 1085 -24.66 25.21 -30.70
CA ASP A 1085 -25.23 24.30 -31.67
C ASP A 1085 -24.93 22.81 -31.39
N ALA A 1086 -24.22 22.48 -30.31
CA ALA A 1086 -24.00 21.11 -29.87
C ALA A 1086 -25.32 20.36 -29.61
N HIS A 1087 -25.33 19.02 -29.78
CA HIS A 1087 -26.54 18.19 -29.75
C HIS A 1087 -26.57 17.24 -28.53
N PRO A 1088 -26.92 17.74 -27.32
CA PRO A 1088 -26.98 16.94 -26.10
C PRO A 1088 -28.13 15.91 -26.06
N PRO A 1089 -28.02 14.84 -25.26
CA PRO A 1089 -26.91 14.56 -24.34
C PRO A 1089 -25.75 13.78 -24.97
N PHE A 1090 -24.52 14.11 -24.56
CA PHE A 1090 -23.29 13.37 -24.85
C PHE A 1090 -22.21 13.76 -23.84
N ASP A 1091 -21.16 12.96 -23.70
CA ASP A 1091 -20.02 13.28 -22.85
C ASP A 1091 -18.83 13.69 -23.73
N VAL A 1092 -18.10 14.72 -23.30
CA VAL A 1092 -16.84 15.17 -23.90
C VAL A 1092 -15.71 14.64 -23.05
N LEU A 1093 -15.09 13.55 -23.51
CA LEU A 1093 -13.75 13.17 -23.07
C LEU A 1093 -12.75 14.13 -23.74
N ASN A 1094 -11.97 14.84 -22.94
CA ASN A 1094 -10.79 15.57 -23.40
C ASN A 1094 -9.55 14.98 -22.72
N THR A 1095 -8.51 14.68 -23.49
CA THR A 1095 -7.39 13.84 -23.06
C THR A 1095 -6.06 14.53 -23.30
N ALA A 1096 -5.28 14.64 -22.22
CA ALA A 1096 -3.89 15.05 -22.24
C ALA A 1096 -2.96 13.81 -22.26
N SER A 1097 -1.79 13.94 -22.89
CA SER A 1097 -0.77 12.90 -23.02
C SER A 1097 0.63 13.46 -22.79
N MET A 1098 1.44 12.75 -22.00
CA MET A 1098 2.82 13.10 -21.63
C MET A 1098 3.66 11.83 -21.47
N ASN A 1099 4.65 11.61 -22.34
CA ASN A 1099 5.60 10.49 -22.27
C ASN A 1099 4.99 9.09 -22.08
N GLY A 1100 3.74 8.88 -22.55
CA GLY A 1100 2.99 7.62 -22.37
C GLY A 1100 1.95 7.65 -21.25
N GLN A 1101 2.06 8.57 -20.28
CA GLN A 1101 0.98 8.86 -19.34
C GLN A 1101 -0.18 9.56 -20.05
N ILE A 1102 -1.40 9.23 -19.64
CA ILE A 1102 -2.65 9.74 -20.21
C ILE A 1102 -3.54 10.22 -19.06
N ALA A 1103 -4.09 11.43 -19.18
CA ALA A 1103 -5.05 11.99 -18.22
C ALA A 1103 -6.29 12.52 -18.96
N THR A 1104 -7.49 12.06 -18.56
CA THR A 1104 -8.74 12.34 -19.27
C THR A 1104 -9.78 12.98 -18.37
N ALA A 1105 -10.20 14.19 -18.73
CA ALA A 1105 -11.32 14.89 -18.11
C ALA A 1105 -12.62 14.58 -18.87
N SER A 1106 -13.67 14.16 -18.14
CA SER A 1106 -14.99 13.88 -18.70
C SER A 1106 -15.99 14.99 -18.37
N LEU A 1107 -16.32 15.82 -19.36
CA LEU A 1107 -17.36 16.85 -19.28
C LEU A 1107 -18.71 16.28 -19.75
N LYS A 1108 -19.71 16.21 -18.86
CA LYS A 1108 -21.05 15.69 -19.20
C LYS A 1108 -21.93 16.80 -19.75
N VAL A 1109 -22.47 16.64 -20.96
CA VAL A 1109 -23.27 17.67 -21.64
C VAL A 1109 -24.76 17.34 -21.63
N ARG A 1110 -25.58 18.23 -21.08
CA ARG A 1110 -27.04 18.04 -20.95
C ARG A 1110 -27.84 19.03 -21.82
N SER A 1111 -29.11 18.71 -22.03
CA SER A 1111 -30.02 19.55 -22.83
C SER A 1111 -30.47 20.78 -22.05
N ASN A 1112 -30.38 21.96 -22.67
CA ASN A 1112 -30.76 23.25 -22.09
C ASN A 1112 -32.30 23.46 -22.03
N ARG A 1113 -33.06 22.39 -21.77
CA ARG A 1113 -34.50 22.44 -21.48
C ARG A 1113 -34.68 22.48 -19.96
N PRO A 1114 -35.42 23.46 -19.41
CA PRO A 1114 -35.82 23.38 -18.02
C PRO A 1114 -36.66 22.12 -17.80
N SER A 1115 -36.32 21.34 -16.77
CA SER A 1115 -37.14 20.22 -16.31
C SER A 1115 -38.45 20.76 -15.78
N LEU A 1116 -39.50 20.71 -16.61
CA LEU A 1116 -40.87 20.82 -16.11
C LEU A 1116 -41.07 19.76 -15.01
N PRO A 1117 -41.75 20.08 -13.90
CA PRO A 1117 -42.02 19.10 -12.87
C PRO A 1117 -42.76 17.90 -13.46
N ALA A 1118 -42.39 16.70 -13.01
CA ALA A 1118 -42.85 15.43 -13.58
C ALA A 1118 -44.38 15.24 -13.42
N THR A 1119 -45.14 15.81 -14.35
CA THR A 1119 -46.54 15.49 -14.55
C THR A 1119 -46.60 14.15 -15.25
N GLY A 1120 -46.93 13.10 -14.48
CA GLY A 1120 -46.74 11.71 -14.88
C GLY A 1120 -47.46 11.33 -16.17
N LEU A 1121 -46.70 11.18 -17.25
CA LEU A 1121 -47.08 10.42 -18.43
C LEU A 1121 -46.33 9.07 -18.35
N PRO A 1122 -47.03 7.93 -18.29
CA PRO A 1122 -46.40 6.62 -18.22
C PRO A 1122 -45.71 6.26 -19.56
N PRO A 1123 -44.79 5.28 -19.57
CA PRO A 1123 -44.22 4.75 -20.81
C PRO A 1123 -45.31 4.18 -21.73
N ALA A 1124 -45.00 4.10 -23.03
CA ALA A 1124 -45.91 3.51 -24.01
C ALA A 1124 -46.20 2.04 -23.65
N PRO A 1125 -47.47 1.60 -23.65
CA PRO A 1125 -47.81 0.24 -23.27
C PRO A 1125 -47.35 -0.76 -24.32
N SER A 1126 -46.82 -1.89 -23.87
CA SER A 1126 -46.73 -3.11 -24.66
C SER A 1126 -48.13 -3.71 -24.89
N ASP A 1127 -48.29 -4.49 -25.96
CA ASP A 1127 -49.58 -5.11 -26.31
C ASP A 1127 -50.01 -6.18 -25.28
N SER A 1128 -50.82 -5.78 -24.29
CA SER A 1128 -51.55 -6.70 -23.39
C SER A 1128 -52.83 -6.09 -22.80
N ASP A 1129 -52.75 -4.92 -22.16
CA ASP A 1129 -53.75 -4.47 -21.16
C ASP A 1129 -54.87 -3.54 -21.67
N VAL A 1130 -55.35 -3.74 -22.90
CA VAL A 1130 -56.29 -2.81 -23.58
C VAL A 1130 -57.76 -2.95 -23.11
N ASN A 1131 -58.08 -3.88 -22.20
CA ASN A 1131 -59.45 -4.41 -22.04
C ASN A 1131 -60.23 -4.09 -20.74
N LEU A 1132 -59.76 -3.20 -19.85
CA LEU A 1132 -60.54 -2.84 -18.64
C LEU A 1132 -60.92 -1.36 -18.51
N ALA A 1133 -60.03 -0.41 -18.82
CA ALA A 1133 -60.30 1.02 -18.67
C ALA A 1133 -61.45 1.52 -19.58
N THR A 1134 -61.51 1.00 -20.81
CA THR A 1134 -62.46 1.39 -21.86
C THR A 1134 -63.92 1.11 -21.48
N ALA A 1135 -64.16 0.05 -20.70
CA ALA A 1135 -65.50 -0.33 -20.25
C ALA A 1135 -66.09 0.68 -19.25
N ALA A 1136 -65.28 1.17 -18.31
CA ALA A 1136 -65.72 2.10 -17.26
C ALA A 1136 -66.16 3.45 -17.84
N PHE A 1137 -65.43 3.99 -18.81
CA PHE A 1137 -65.71 5.30 -19.40
C PHE A 1137 -67.01 5.30 -20.22
N VAL A 1138 -67.27 4.22 -20.98
CA VAL A 1138 -68.54 4.03 -21.71
C VAL A 1138 -69.72 3.90 -20.75
N LEU A 1139 -69.57 3.15 -19.65
CA LEU A 1139 -70.64 2.97 -18.66
C LEU A 1139 -71.04 4.30 -17.99
N GLY A 1140 -70.05 5.15 -17.66
CA GLY A 1140 -70.27 6.49 -17.10
C GLY A 1140 -71.06 7.41 -18.04
N ILE A 1141 -70.69 7.45 -19.33
CA ILE A 1141 -71.40 8.26 -20.34
C ILE A 1141 -72.85 7.78 -20.52
N VAL A 1142 -73.08 6.47 -20.56
CA VAL A 1142 -74.42 5.87 -20.67
C VAL A 1142 -75.30 6.21 -19.46
N LEU A 1143 -74.74 6.19 -18.23
CA LEU A 1143 -75.46 6.57 -17.02
C LEU A 1143 -75.87 8.06 -17.02
N VAL A 1144 -74.97 8.96 -17.39
CA VAL A 1144 -75.29 10.40 -17.50
C VAL A 1144 -76.35 10.65 -18.58
N ALA A 1145 -76.24 9.97 -19.73
CA ALA A 1145 -77.25 10.04 -20.79
C ALA A 1145 -78.63 9.56 -20.32
N LEU A 1146 -78.72 8.47 -19.56
CA LEU A 1146 -79.97 7.94 -19.00
C LEU A 1146 -80.63 8.90 -17.99
N VAL A 1147 -79.85 9.55 -17.13
CA VAL A 1147 -80.35 10.57 -16.18
C VAL A 1147 -80.90 11.79 -16.91
N LEU A 1148 -80.22 12.25 -17.98
CA LEU A 1148 -80.68 13.38 -18.80
C LEU A 1148 -81.91 13.01 -19.66
N TYR A 1149 -81.96 11.79 -20.21
CA TYR A 1149 -83.11 11.30 -20.99
C TYR A 1149 -84.38 11.18 -20.13
N ARG A 1150 -84.27 10.67 -18.90
CA ARG A 1150 -85.39 10.59 -17.95
C ARG A 1150 -85.95 11.96 -17.53
N ARG A 1151 -85.22 13.07 -17.69
CA ARG A 1151 -85.70 14.44 -17.41
C ARG A 1151 -86.45 15.11 -18.57
N ARG A 1152 -86.66 14.46 -19.72
CA ARG A 1152 -87.30 15.08 -20.91
C ARG A 1152 -88.54 14.36 -21.45
N ARG A 1153 -89.24 13.53 -20.66
CA ARG A 1153 -90.54 12.94 -21.05
C ARG A 1153 -91.62 13.00 -19.95
N THR A 1154 -92.23 14.18 -19.83
CA THR A 1154 -93.61 14.34 -19.33
C THR A 1154 -94.36 15.27 -20.29
N PRO A 1155 -95.25 14.74 -21.16
CA PRO A 1155 -96.14 15.55 -21.99
C PRO A 1155 -97.21 16.29 -21.16
N GLN A 1156 -97.99 17.14 -21.82
CA GLN A 1156 -99.04 17.96 -21.21
C GLN A 1156 -100.33 17.16 -20.92
N ASN A 1157 -101.08 17.67 -19.94
CA ASN A 1157 -102.55 17.67 -19.83
C ASN A 1157 -103.33 16.35 -20.02
N SER A 1158 -103.66 15.71 -18.90
CA SER A 1158 -105.06 15.41 -18.53
C SER A 1158 -105.20 15.33 -17.01
#